data_AF-A0A8T4KQF5-F1
#
_entry.id   AF-A0A8T4KQF5-F1
#
_cell.length_a   1.000
_cell.length_b   1.000
_cell.length_c   1.000
_cell.angle_alpha   90.00
_cell.angle_beta   90.00
_cell.angle_gamma   90.00
#
_symmetry.space_group_name_H-M   'P 1'
#
loop_
_entity.id
_entity.type
_entity.pdbx_description
1 polymer ?
#
loop_
_entity_poly.entity_id
_entity_poly.type
_entity_poly.pdbx_seq_one_letter_code
_entity_poly.pdbx_strand_id
1 'polypeptide(L)'
;MARKEDVAQIAQKMMYQQNNIRNIGTVAHIDHGKCVAPETRMQLADGSTIEAEIVYDKASLLGKKALEDGEKIVYAMENGFDIFSLNKNTGKVEIKKISHAWKLKGGRLLKIRLRNKFEIATTPEHKYLLFDGVDFIEKTASELHVGERIVAGRKVEPIPAYNLKEKILRLLASEPFYAILERNIAENLKKEILKKGIEKVSSIVAPEIKAKSFYHGCYRNRYKLGHLVRLIELLDISPEKIYDSIERICYRTCKNSSSVKLPQTFEDLYYLAGLFVGDGSHNRFVVGKKELENRFISICGTLGIKPIHREYAGKTKELAVTKSLMLLLHCLFDYPLKKKSHNVRISEFLASSPSNLVSRFISGYFDCDGTVEKSRKAVSLSSASWQMLKDLQLLLMRFGCTSILNSKKMAIYITGESIRNFNENIGFSLVEKQQRAMSIGKNIDGSTVCDCVPCDGIRKLRESMHLSKAAVSHHYYKYENAVYAPVRGTYKNLMKMILKESRIATKSIDELAFIEIENIEEIERETVYDFTVPENHNFLAEGIFIHNTTLSDNLVAAAGLISKELAGKQQFMDYYELEQERGITINAANVSMVHNVNGEDYLINLIDTPGHVDFGGEVIRAMRAVDGVILVVDSVEGVMPQTETVIRQALREKVKPVLFINKVDRLVNELQLTEQQMQERFIKTITQVNALIKRSAADEFKEKWQVRVQDGSVTFGSAYNNWALNSDTIAENKMGFKEVYEYCKNGKQKELAQKTKLHSAVLGMVVKHLPSPLVSQKYRIPTIWTGDLQSEEGKAMMNCDPKGPIAMMVNDVAVDPHAGDVATGRIYSGTIRRGTLVKLIGMQKDVSVQQVCLYMGPERITVDEIPAGNIAAIVGIREVYAGETISTSKIKEFESFMTTVEPVMTVSVEPKSTKDLPKLIEVIRQITKEDPNVKAALNQETGEHLLSGMGELHLEITQYRIETDHKVPIQVSTPIVVYKETIAKSSATLEGKSPNKHNKFKLRVEPMEEEIRIKLIEARLQGKVREKDKEIVPKLMDIGFSRDEAKSAWAIHNNNILIDESRGVQNLNEVKELVVQGFMDAMNEGPLAKERCIGIKVYIDDANLHEDAIHRGPAQVLPAVTRTIYACMLSADALLLEPKQLLTINVPQDYMGSAAKELGARRTQINEMRTEGDTALIIAKAPVKELIGFSAAIRSATQGRAVWTAEYAGYEKLPRELQAQVVKETRQRKGMDIEVKPYQFFLES
;
A
#
# COMPACT_ATOMS: atom_id res chain seq x y z
N MET A 1 0.55 29.72 -23.38
CA MET A 1 0.25 29.51 -21.94
C MET A 1 -0.59 30.68 -21.52
N ALA A 2 -1.87 30.45 -21.19
CA ALA A 2 -2.65 31.45 -20.47
C ALA A 2 -2.10 31.54 -19.04
N ARG A 3 -2.09 32.72 -18.41
CA ARG A 3 -1.68 32.85 -17.00
C ARG A 3 -2.72 32.13 -16.13
N LYS A 4 -2.35 31.56 -14.97
CA LYS A 4 -3.29 30.89 -14.04
C LYS A 4 -4.53 31.76 -13.76
N GLU A 5 -4.33 33.07 -13.63
CA GLU A 5 -5.39 34.07 -13.46
C GLU A 5 -6.37 34.12 -14.64
N ASP A 6 -5.89 33.97 -15.87
CA ASP A 6 -6.74 33.97 -17.08
C ASP A 6 -7.63 32.72 -17.11
N VAL A 7 -7.11 31.55 -16.72
CA VAL A 7 -7.88 30.30 -16.67
C VAL A 7 -8.93 30.35 -15.57
N ALA A 8 -8.62 30.96 -14.43
CA ALA A 8 -9.59 31.19 -13.35
C ALA A 8 -10.72 32.13 -13.79
N GLN A 9 -10.41 33.20 -14.53
CA GLN A 9 -11.42 34.10 -15.09
C GLN A 9 -12.31 33.40 -16.12
N ILE A 10 -11.74 32.55 -16.99
CA ILE A 10 -12.52 31.77 -17.95
C ILE A 10 -13.40 30.75 -17.21
N ALA A 11 -12.87 30.02 -16.24
CA ALA A 11 -13.63 29.10 -15.41
C ALA A 11 -14.80 29.81 -14.70
N GLN A 12 -14.55 31.00 -14.14
CA GLN A 12 -15.60 31.82 -13.52
C GLN A 12 -16.72 32.20 -14.48
N LYS A 13 -16.37 32.55 -15.72
CA LYS A 13 -17.36 32.84 -16.76
C LYS A 13 -18.14 31.58 -17.17
N MET A 14 -17.46 30.44 -17.28
CA MET A 14 -18.05 29.17 -17.71
C MET A 14 -19.00 28.57 -16.67
N MET A 15 -18.80 28.84 -15.37
CA MET A 15 -19.69 28.37 -14.30
C MET A 15 -21.17 28.74 -14.53
N TYR A 16 -21.45 29.86 -15.23
CA TYR A 16 -22.81 30.31 -15.55
C TYR A 16 -23.39 29.68 -16.83
N GLN A 17 -22.54 29.06 -17.64
CA GLN A 17 -22.94 28.44 -18.90
C GLN A 17 -23.17 26.94 -18.66
N GLN A 18 -24.33 26.61 -18.11
CA GLN A 18 -24.64 25.24 -17.67
C GLN A 18 -24.53 24.19 -18.77
N ASN A 19 -24.78 24.56 -20.03
CA ASN A 19 -24.59 23.67 -21.18
C ASN A 19 -23.12 23.31 -21.44
N ASN A 20 -22.18 24.13 -20.97
CA ASN A 20 -20.76 23.99 -21.20
C ASN A 20 -20.01 23.37 -20.01
N ILE A 21 -20.75 22.95 -18.97
CA ILE A 21 -20.20 22.23 -17.82
C ILE A 21 -20.24 20.72 -18.10
N ARG A 22 -19.18 20.00 -17.73
CA ARG A 22 -19.12 18.54 -17.67
C ARG A 22 -18.59 18.12 -16.31
N ASN A 23 -19.39 17.41 -15.52
CA ASN A 23 -18.92 16.80 -14.28
C ASN A 23 -18.68 15.33 -14.53
N ILE A 24 -17.45 14.88 -14.40
CA ILE A 24 -17.00 13.56 -14.84
C ILE A 24 -16.25 12.83 -13.73
N GLY A 25 -16.44 11.52 -13.64
CA GLY A 25 -15.61 10.64 -12.82
C GLY A 25 -14.62 9.85 -13.68
N THR A 26 -13.47 9.50 -13.13
CA THR A 26 -12.58 8.47 -13.70
C THR A 26 -12.73 7.15 -12.95
N VAL A 27 -12.82 6.07 -13.71
CA VAL A 27 -12.81 4.70 -13.19
C VAL A 27 -11.63 4.00 -13.84
N ALA A 28 -10.53 3.89 -13.09
CA ALA A 28 -9.27 3.35 -13.58
C ALA A 28 -8.96 1.97 -12.98
N HIS A 29 -8.46 1.08 -13.84
CA HIS A 29 -7.69 -0.09 -13.41
C HIS A 29 -6.23 0.35 -13.15
N ILE A 30 -5.63 -0.11 -12.06
CA ILE A 30 -4.26 0.23 -11.68
C ILE A 30 -3.30 -0.74 -12.36
N ASP A 31 -2.29 -0.20 -13.03
CA ASP A 31 -1.38 -0.94 -13.89
C ASP A 31 -0.29 -1.68 -13.13
N HIS A 32 -0.03 -2.92 -13.56
CA HIS A 32 1.20 -3.66 -13.26
C HIS A 32 1.89 -4.01 -14.58
N GLY A 33 3.03 -3.38 -14.85
CA GLY A 33 3.83 -3.62 -16.07
C GLY A 33 5.32 -3.27 -15.96
N LYS A 34 5.79 -2.75 -14.82
CA LYS A 34 7.16 -2.24 -14.71
C LYS A 34 8.08 -3.29 -14.14
N CYS A 35 8.71 -4.07 -15.00
CA CYS A 35 9.39 -5.29 -14.55
C CYS A 35 10.86 -5.32 -15.00
N VAL A 36 11.67 -6.03 -14.23
CA VAL A 36 13.06 -6.37 -14.52
C VAL A 36 13.18 -7.83 -14.96
N ALA A 37 14.22 -8.14 -15.73
CA ALA A 37 14.53 -9.52 -16.11
C ALA A 37 14.92 -10.37 -14.87
N PRO A 38 14.67 -11.70 -14.89
CA PRO A 38 15.02 -12.63 -13.81
C PRO A 38 16.47 -12.51 -13.32
N GLU A 39 17.41 -12.42 -14.26
CA GLU A 39 18.85 -12.36 -14.02
C GLU A 39 19.35 -10.99 -13.51
N THR A 40 18.46 -10.00 -13.36
CA THR A 40 18.84 -8.65 -12.93
C THR A 40 19.32 -8.68 -11.48
N ARG A 41 20.56 -8.27 -11.23
CA ARG A 41 21.12 -8.30 -9.86
C ARG A 41 20.76 -7.03 -9.09
N MET A 42 19.96 -7.20 -8.05
CA MET A 42 19.56 -6.18 -7.09
C MET A 42 20.64 -5.98 -6.03
N GLN A 43 20.90 -4.73 -5.64
CA GLN A 43 21.91 -4.39 -4.64
C GLN A 43 21.23 -4.08 -3.31
N LEU A 44 21.35 -5.00 -2.35
CA LEU A 44 20.71 -4.86 -1.03
C LEU A 44 21.57 -4.03 -0.08
N ALA A 45 20.93 -3.44 0.93
CA ALA A 45 21.58 -2.56 1.90
C ALA A 45 22.60 -3.29 2.79
N ASP A 46 22.49 -4.61 2.95
CA ASP A 46 23.49 -5.44 3.64
C ASP A 46 24.77 -5.66 2.82
N GLY A 47 24.79 -5.14 1.59
CA GLY A 47 25.90 -5.24 0.66
C GLY A 47 25.86 -6.49 -0.24
N SER A 48 24.90 -7.39 -0.06
CA SER A 48 24.71 -8.50 -0.99
C SER A 48 24.22 -8.02 -2.36
N THR A 49 24.48 -8.82 -3.38
CA THR A 49 24.02 -8.57 -4.75
C THR A 49 23.38 -9.85 -5.25
N ILE A 50 22.06 -9.83 -5.41
CA ILE A 50 21.22 -11.02 -5.58
C ILE A 50 20.34 -10.83 -6.80
N GLU A 51 20.17 -11.88 -7.61
CA GLU A 51 19.27 -11.87 -8.77
C GLU A 51 17.81 -11.67 -8.34
N ALA A 52 17.04 -10.94 -9.14
CA ALA A 52 15.63 -10.64 -8.90
C ALA A 52 14.82 -11.92 -8.63
N GLU A 53 15.04 -12.98 -9.41
CA GLU A 53 14.38 -14.27 -9.19
C GLU A 53 14.66 -14.84 -7.79
N ILE A 54 15.90 -14.76 -7.31
CA ILE A 54 16.27 -15.26 -5.98
C ILE A 54 15.69 -14.37 -4.88
N VAL A 55 15.65 -13.05 -5.08
CA VAL A 55 14.98 -12.12 -4.14
C VAL A 55 13.50 -12.49 -4.03
N TYR A 56 12.84 -12.76 -5.16
CA TYR A 56 11.47 -13.24 -5.19
C TYR A 56 11.31 -14.60 -4.51
N ASP A 57 12.19 -15.57 -4.77
CA ASP A 57 12.11 -16.89 -4.13
C ASP A 57 12.27 -16.80 -2.61
N LYS A 58 13.17 -15.95 -2.12
CA LYS A 58 13.29 -15.68 -0.68
C LYS A 58 12.05 -14.97 -0.13
N ALA A 59 11.49 -14.02 -0.88
CA ALA A 59 10.22 -13.38 -0.53
C ALA A 59 9.07 -14.40 -0.49
N SER A 60 9.11 -15.44 -1.33
CA SER A 60 8.09 -16.49 -1.34
C SER A 60 8.11 -17.38 -0.09
N LEU A 61 9.28 -17.54 0.55
CA LEU A 61 9.47 -18.31 1.78
C LEU A 61 9.14 -17.51 3.05
N LEU A 62 9.40 -16.20 3.04
CA LEU A 62 9.27 -15.31 4.20
C LEU A 62 7.96 -14.53 4.21
N GLY A 63 7.40 -14.26 3.04
CA GLY A 63 6.20 -13.45 2.82
C GLY A 63 4.92 -14.28 2.75
N LYS A 64 3.79 -13.62 2.93
CA LYS A 64 2.46 -14.21 2.75
C LYS A 64 2.09 -14.09 1.27
N LYS A 65 1.69 -15.21 0.65
CA LYS A 65 1.21 -15.22 -0.73
C LYS A 65 -0.05 -14.35 -0.83
N ALA A 66 0.06 -13.22 -1.50
CA ALA A 66 -0.99 -12.20 -1.59
C ALA A 66 -1.88 -12.42 -2.82
N LEU A 67 -1.32 -12.94 -3.91
CA LEU A 67 -2.02 -13.16 -5.17
C LEU A 67 -1.40 -14.32 -5.96
N GLU A 68 -2.24 -15.13 -6.59
CA GLU A 68 -1.84 -16.10 -7.63
C GLU A 68 -2.95 -16.17 -8.68
N ASP A 69 -2.65 -15.66 -9.86
CA ASP A 69 -3.42 -15.85 -11.08
C ASP A 69 -2.46 -16.51 -12.09
N GLY A 70 -2.95 -17.25 -13.08
CA GLY A 70 -2.12 -18.03 -14.02
C GLY A 70 -1.04 -17.24 -14.77
N GLU A 71 -1.05 -15.90 -14.67
CA GLU A 71 -0.08 -14.98 -15.26
C GLU A 71 0.73 -14.16 -14.22
N LYS A 72 0.35 -14.16 -12.92
CA LYS A 72 0.94 -13.29 -11.88
C LYS A 72 0.94 -13.96 -10.50
N ILE A 73 2.08 -13.94 -9.80
CA ILE A 73 2.22 -14.44 -8.43
C ILE A 73 2.87 -13.36 -7.56
N VAL A 74 2.30 -13.10 -6.39
CA VAL A 74 2.72 -11.98 -5.53
C VAL A 74 2.87 -12.43 -4.08
N TYR A 75 3.95 -11.98 -3.45
CA TYR A 75 4.21 -12.17 -2.04
C TYR A 75 4.32 -10.81 -1.33
N ALA A 76 3.52 -10.63 -0.28
CA ALA A 76 3.61 -9.47 0.62
C ALA A 76 4.53 -9.79 1.80
N MET A 77 5.41 -8.86 2.16
CA MET A 77 6.41 -9.02 3.21
C MET A 77 6.23 -7.99 4.33
N GLU A 78 5.93 -8.44 5.55
CA GLU A 78 5.88 -7.57 6.74
C GLU A 78 7.28 -7.04 7.14
N ASN A 79 8.33 -7.84 6.90
CA ASN A 79 9.74 -7.48 7.12
C ASN A 79 10.59 -7.81 5.88
N GLY A 80 10.39 -7.05 4.80
CA GLY A 80 11.12 -7.27 3.55
C GLY A 80 12.60 -6.87 3.60
N PHE A 81 13.29 -7.09 2.48
CA PHE A 81 14.72 -6.81 2.32
C PHE A 81 15.00 -5.30 2.27
N ASP A 82 16.03 -4.88 2.99
CA ASP A 82 16.56 -3.52 2.90
C ASP A 82 17.29 -3.33 1.56
N ILE A 83 16.93 -2.30 0.80
CA ILE A 83 17.47 -1.98 -0.53
C ILE A 83 17.83 -0.51 -0.63
N PHE A 84 18.80 -0.19 -1.49
CA PHE A 84 19.14 1.20 -1.80
C PHE A 84 18.10 1.82 -2.73
N SER A 85 17.62 3.00 -2.35
CA SER A 85 16.58 3.75 -3.07
C SER A 85 16.97 5.23 -3.13
N LEU A 86 16.69 5.90 -4.24
CA LEU A 86 17.01 7.31 -4.46
C LEU A 86 15.81 8.19 -4.09
N ASN A 87 15.99 9.08 -3.11
CA ASN A 87 15.02 10.14 -2.86
C ASN A 87 15.19 11.23 -3.91
N LYS A 88 14.27 11.32 -4.86
CA LYS A 88 14.36 12.27 -5.99
C LYS A 88 14.26 13.73 -5.56
N ASN A 89 13.64 14.02 -4.42
CA ASN A 89 13.49 15.40 -3.93
C ASN A 89 14.82 15.92 -3.40
N THR A 90 15.56 15.08 -2.67
CA THR A 90 16.83 15.46 -2.05
C THR A 90 18.07 15.10 -2.89
N GLY A 91 17.95 14.11 -3.78
CA GLY A 91 19.06 13.52 -4.54
C GLY A 91 19.96 12.60 -3.70
N LYS A 92 19.54 12.22 -2.49
CA LYS A 92 20.29 11.31 -1.61
C LYS A 92 19.83 9.87 -1.78
N VAL A 93 20.77 8.94 -1.61
CA VAL A 93 20.48 7.51 -1.55
C VAL A 93 20.12 7.14 -0.11
N GLU A 94 18.97 6.51 0.06
CA GLU A 94 18.39 6.07 1.33
C GLU A 94 18.19 4.55 1.32
N ILE A 95 17.98 3.97 2.50
CA ILE A 95 17.67 2.55 2.65
C ILE A 95 16.16 2.42 2.87
N LYS A 96 15.49 1.63 2.04
CA LYS A 96 14.05 1.34 2.10
C LYS A 96 13.81 -0.16 2.07
N LYS A 97 12.63 -0.61 2.48
CA LYS A 97 12.27 -2.04 2.45
C LYS A 97 11.42 -2.38 1.24
N ILE A 98 11.61 -3.57 0.69
CA ILE A 98 10.69 -4.14 -0.30
C ILE A 98 9.41 -4.58 0.42
N SER A 99 8.24 -4.05 0.04
CA SER A 99 6.96 -4.45 0.63
C SER A 99 6.32 -5.63 -0.11
N HIS A 100 6.47 -5.67 -1.44
CA HIS A 100 5.89 -6.72 -2.29
C HIS A 100 6.89 -7.19 -3.33
N ALA A 101 6.89 -8.50 -3.59
CA ALA A 101 7.64 -9.13 -4.68
C ALA A 101 6.67 -9.77 -5.66
N TRP A 102 6.79 -9.41 -6.94
CA TRP A 102 5.90 -9.81 -8.02
C TRP A 102 6.66 -10.69 -9.00
N LYS A 103 6.03 -11.78 -9.42
CA LYS A 103 6.43 -12.61 -10.56
C LYS A 103 5.32 -12.54 -11.60
N LEU A 104 5.66 -12.13 -12.79
CA LEU A 104 4.72 -11.85 -13.87
C LEU A 104 5.15 -12.63 -15.11
N LYS A 105 4.19 -12.96 -15.98
CA LYS A 105 4.49 -13.45 -17.31
C LYS A 105 5.25 -12.38 -18.08
N GLY A 106 6.41 -12.75 -18.60
CA GLY A 106 7.30 -11.87 -19.35
C GLY A 106 6.87 -11.70 -20.80
N GLY A 107 7.74 -11.03 -21.56
CA GLY A 107 7.59 -10.81 -22.99
C GLY A 107 8.80 -10.07 -23.51
N ARG A 108 8.57 -9.06 -24.35
CA ARG A 108 9.60 -8.15 -24.85
C ARG A 108 10.23 -7.35 -23.71
N LEU A 109 11.55 -7.29 -23.68
CA LEU A 109 12.37 -6.46 -22.81
C LEU A 109 13.37 -5.65 -23.63
N LEU A 110 13.75 -4.47 -23.11
CA LEU A 110 14.83 -3.66 -23.64
C LEU A 110 16.04 -3.79 -22.71
N LYS A 111 17.12 -4.32 -23.26
CA LYS A 111 18.43 -4.45 -22.63
C LYS A 111 19.24 -3.19 -22.89
N ILE A 112 19.38 -2.35 -21.87
CA ILE A 112 20.07 -1.07 -21.94
C ILE A 112 21.49 -1.25 -21.42
N ARG A 113 22.47 -0.93 -22.26
CA ARG A 113 23.90 -0.99 -21.94
C ARG A 113 24.49 0.43 -21.92
N LEU A 114 25.13 0.79 -20.81
CA LEU A 114 25.79 2.08 -20.61
C LEU A 114 27.27 2.03 -21.02
N ARG A 115 27.90 3.18 -21.25
CA ARG A 115 29.32 3.28 -21.67
C ARG A 115 30.31 2.69 -20.67
N ASN A 116 29.96 2.62 -19.39
CA ASN A 116 30.76 1.94 -18.38
C ASN A 116 30.55 0.41 -18.36
N LYS A 117 29.63 -0.11 -19.19
CA LYS A 117 29.16 -1.50 -19.31
C LYS A 117 28.22 -1.98 -18.21
N PHE A 118 27.61 -1.09 -17.43
CA PHE A 118 26.37 -1.43 -16.75
C PHE A 118 25.32 -1.83 -17.77
N GLU A 119 24.57 -2.86 -17.44
CA GLU A 119 23.62 -3.48 -18.35
C GLU A 119 22.45 -4.01 -17.55
N ILE A 120 21.23 -3.62 -17.94
CA ILE A 120 20.00 -4.05 -17.29
C ILE A 120 18.94 -4.29 -18.35
N ALA A 121 18.09 -5.29 -18.15
CA ALA A 121 16.96 -5.57 -19.03
C ALA A 121 15.64 -5.31 -18.30
N THR A 122 14.80 -4.48 -18.89
CA THR A 122 13.52 -4.06 -18.33
C THR A 122 12.42 -4.06 -19.38
N THR A 123 11.16 -4.07 -18.95
CA THR A 123 10.04 -3.93 -19.88
C THR A 123 10.06 -2.55 -20.58
N PRO A 124 9.60 -2.42 -21.83
CA PRO A 124 9.61 -1.15 -22.57
C PRO A 124 9.01 0.07 -21.84
N GLU A 125 8.04 -0.19 -20.97
CA GLU A 125 7.27 0.73 -20.12
C GLU A 125 7.94 1.01 -18.75
N HIS A 126 9.09 0.39 -18.49
CA HIS A 126 9.87 0.64 -17.29
C HIS A 126 10.53 2.02 -17.34
N LYS A 127 10.43 2.81 -16.25
CA LYS A 127 10.95 4.18 -16.22
C LYS A 127 12.40 4.24 -15.71
N TYR A 128 13.21 5.01 -16.40
CA TYR A 128 14.57 5.37 -16.03
C TYR A 128 14.63 6.82 -15.58
N LEU A 129 15.47 7.08 -14.58
CA LEU A 129 15.78 8.42 -14.11
C LEU A 129 16.93 9.00 -14.94
N LEU A 130 16.73 10.20 -15.45
CA LEU A 130 17.73 11.08 -16.05
C LEU A 130 17.86 12.32 -15.14
N PHE A 131 18.87 13.13 -15.39
CA PHE A 131 19.08 14.40 -14.70
C PHE A 131 19.41 15.46 -15.74
N ASP A 132 18.87 16.67 -15.61
CA ASP A 132 19.16 17.76 -16.55
C ASP A 132 20.18 18.78 -16.03
N GLY A 133 20.78 18.53 -14.86
CA GLY A 133 21.69 19.48 -14.21
C GLY A 133 21.02 20.35 -13.15
N VAL A 134 19.72 20.23 -12.97
CA VAL A 134 18.98 20.90 -11.88
C VAL A 134 18.09 19.88 -11.19
N ASP A 135 17.47 19.01 -11.96
CA ASP A 135 16.32 18.25 -11.54
C ASP A 135 16.24 16.88 -12.25
N PHE A 136 15.56 15.89 -11.64
CA PHE A 136 15.43 14.56 -12.22
C PHE A 136 14.31 14.52 -13.26
N ILE A 137 14.51 13.79 -14.36
CA ILE A 137 13.55 13.61 -15.45
C ILE A 137 13.30 12.11 -15.61
N GLU A 138 12.05 11.71 -15.77
CA GLU A 138 11.70 10.31 -16.04
C GLU A 138 11.48 10.08 -17.54
N LYS A 139 12.01 8.98 -18.06
CA LYS A 139 11.72 8.47 -19.41
C LYS A 139 11.52 6.97 -19.36
N THR A 140 10.64 6.43 -20.19
CA THR A 140 10.57 4.96 -20.32
C THR A 140 11.73 4.39 -21.10
N ALA A 141 12.00 3.10 -20.88
CA ALA A 141 12.98 2.33 -21.62
C ALA A 141 12.82 2.50 -23.14
N SER A 142 11.58 2.53 -23.63
CA SER A 142 11.26 2.74 -25.06
C SER A 142 11.54 4.15 -25.59
N GLU A 143 11.58 5.16 -24.72
CA GLU A 143 11.84 6.55 -25.09
C GLU A 143 13.31 6.96 -24.98
N LEU A 144 14.15 6.06 -24.46
CA LEU A 144 15.57 6.28 -24.30
C LEU A 144 16.29 6.23 -25.66
N HIS A 145 17.27 7.10 -25.81
CA HIS A 145 18.12 7.14 -26.99
C HIS A 145 19.59 6.96 -26.63
N VAL A 146 20.36 6.33 -27.52
CA VAL A 146 21.82 6.22 -27.41
C VAL A 146 22.40 7.65 -27.30
N GLY A 147 23.29 7.86 -26.33
CA GLY A 147 23.85 9.18 -26.02
C GLY A 147 23.19 9.90 -24.84
N GLU A 148 22.00 9.49 -24.40
CA GLU A 148 21.37 10.03 -23.18
C GLU A 148 22.05 9.48 -21.91
N ARG A 149 21.99 10.21 -20.79
CA ARG A 149 22.66 9.82 -19.53
C ARG A 149 21.66 9.40 -18.47
N ILE A 150 21.76 8.14 -18.02
CA ILE A 150 20.92 7.55 -16.98
C ILE A 150 21.57 7.75 -15.60
N VAL A 151 20.74 7.95 -14.58
CA VAL A 151 21.15 8.04 -13.17
C VAL A 151 21.57 6.65 -12.66
N ALA A 152 22.81 6.57 -12.24
CA ALA A 152 23.46 5.39 -11.69
C ALA A 152 24.00 5.67 -10.29
N GLY A 153 24.29 4.62 -9.52
CA GLY A 153 25.00 4.74 -8.24
C GLY A 153 26.48 5.10 -8.46
N ARG A 154 26.97 6.07 -7.68
CA ARG A 154 28.41 6.39 -7.57
C ARG A 154 28.98 5.93 -6.25
N LYS A 155 28.30 6.27 -5.15
CA LYS A 155 28.67 5.86 -3.79
C LYS A 155 27.46 5.22 -3.11
N VAL A 156 27.63 3.98 -2.66
CA VAL A 156 26.57 3.19 -2.04
C VAL A 156 27.16 2.48 -0.83
N GLU A 157 26.80 2.95 0.38
CA GLU A 157 27.41 2.49 1.62
C GLU A 157 26.54 1.44 2.32
N PRO A 158 26.97 0.16 2.37
CA PRO A 158 26.19 -0.91 3.00
C PRO A 158 26.28 -0.88 4.52
N ILE A 159 25.24 -1.42 5.16
CA ILE A 159 25.16 -1.64 6.60
C ILE A 159 25.22 -3.16 6.85
N PRO A 160 26.39 -3.72 7.23
CA PRO A 160 26.50 -5.15 7.50
C PRO A 160 25.63 -5.56 8.68
N ALA A 161 24.75 -6.54 8.49
CA ALA A 161 23.76 -6.95 9.50
C ALA A 161 24.21 -8.14 10.38
N TYR A 162 25.48 -8.58 10.33
CA TYR A 162 25.92 -9.83 10.99
C TYR A 162 27.23 -9.72 11.77
N ASN A 163 27.38 -10.59 12.77
CA ASN A 163 28.66 -10.80 13.44
C ASN A 163 29.62 -11.62 12.56
N LEU A 164 30.79 -11.05 12.24
CA LEU A 164 31.76 -11.66 11.33
C LEU A 164 32.33 -12.99 11.84
N LYS A 165 32.62 -13.11 13.15
CA LYS A 165 33.16 -14.34 13.75
C LYS A 165 32.15 -15.48 13.66
N GLU A 166 30.90 -15.18 13.98
CA GLU A 166 29.80 -16.15 13.86
C GLU A 166 29.61 -16.61 12.41
N LYS A 167 29.53 -15.68 11.45
CA LYS A 167 29.35 -16.03 10.03
C LYS A 167 30.49 -16.90 9.52
N ILE A 168 31.74 -16.61 9.91
CA ILE A 168 32.90 -17.45 9.57
C ILE A 168 32.76 -18.85 10.16
N LEU A 169 32.36 -19.01 11.44
CA LEU A 169 32.16 -20.33 12.04
C LEU A 169 31.11 -21.14 11.28
N ARG A 170 29.95 -20.52 10.98
CA ARG A 170 28.85 -21.16 10.27
C ARG A 170 29.25 -21.58 8.85
N LEU A 171 29.96 -20.71 8.12
CA LEU A 171 30.46 -21.03 6.78
C LEU A 171 31.49 -22.16 6.79
N LEU A 172 32.40 -22.19 7.77
CA LEU A 172 33.39 -23.27 7.90
C LEU A 172 32.75 -24.57 8.40
N ALA A 173 31.62 -24.51 9.11
CA ALA A 173 30.93 -25.66 9.66
C ALA A 173 30.26 -26.55 8.60
N SER A 174 30.03 -26.03 7.40
CA SER A 174 29.52 -26.78 6.24
C SER A 174 30.51 -27.83 5.74
N GLU A 175 31.81 -27.60 5.96
CA GLU A 175 32.89 -28.49 5.57
C GLU A 175 33.43 -29.30 6.77
N PRO A 176 34.09 -30.47 6.56
CA PRO A 176 34.62 -31.33 7.62
C PRO A 176 35.91 -30.79 8.26
N PHE A 177 35.86 -29.54 8.73
CA PHE A 177 36.88 -28.96 9.62
C PHE A 177 36.76 -29.53 11.04
N TYR A 178 37.91 -29.76 11.66
CA TYR A 178 38.00 -30.06 13.09
C TYR A 178 38.65 -28.88 13.81
N ALA A 179 37.98 -28.36 14.83
CA ALA A 179 38.52 -27.38 15.76
C ALA A 179 39.19 -28.07 16.96
N ILE A 180 40.29 -27.48 17.41
CA ILE A 180 40.93 -27.77 18.69
C ILE A 180 40.68 -26.55 19.59
N LEU A 181 40.04 -26.77 20.73
CA LEU A 181 39.71 -25.72 21.69
C LEU A 181 40.76 -25.60 22.80
N GLU A 182 40.91 -24.39 23.32
CA GLU A 182 41.67 -24.12 24.54
C GLU A 182 41.17 -24.97 25.71
N ARG A 183 42.10 -25.40 26.57
CA ARG A 183 41.82 -26.35 27.67
C ARG A 183 40.69 -25.88 28.60
N ASN A 184 40.71 -24.61 29.01
CA ASN A 184 39.75 -24.08 29.98
C ASN A 184 38.30 -24.12 29.47
N ILE A 185 38.09 -23.73 28.21
CA ILE A 185 36.76 -23.71 27.59
C ILE A 185 36.29 -25.13 27.26
N ALA A 186 37.20 -25.99 26.80
CA ALA A 186 36.89 -27.39 26.57
C ALA A 186 36.48 -28.13 27.86
N GLU A 187 37.09 -27.82 29.01
CA GLU A 187 36.70 -28.38 30.32
C GLU A 187 35.30 -27.94 30.76
N ASN A 188 34.95 -26.67 30.56
CA ASN A 188 33.61 -26.17 30.86
C ASN A 188 32.56 -26.84 29.97
N LEU A 189 32.82 -26.98 28.66
CA LEU A 189 31.94 -27.71 27.74
C LEU A 189 31.76 -29.18 28.18
N LYS A 190 32.82 -29.86 28.61
CA LYS A 190 32.72 -31.23 29.14
C LYS A 190 31.80 -31.32 30.36
N LYS A 191 31.93 -30.38 31.32
CA LYS A 191 31.08 -30.35 32.52
C LYS A 191 29.60 -30.19 32.15
N GLU A 192 29.29 -29.27 31.23
CA GLU A 192 27.91 -29.06 30.77
C GLU A 192 27.35 -30.26 30.00
N ILE A 193 28.15 -30.91 29.14
CA ILE A 193 27.76 -32.14 28.44
C ILE A 193 27.45 -33.27 29.44
N LEU A 194 28.29 -33.44 30.47
CA LEU A 194 28.06 -34.45 31.51
C LEU A 194 26.78 -34.16 32.30
N LYS A 195 26.53 -32.89 32.64
CA LYS A 195 25.32 -32.45 33.35
C LYS A 195 24.04 -32.73 32.58
N LYS A 196 24.03 -32.54 31.25
CA LYS A 196 22.87 -32.82 30.38
C LYS A 196 22.76 -34.28 29.93
N GLY A 197 23.78 -35.11 30.18
CA GLY A 197 23.87 -36.51 29.79
C GLY A 197 24.46 -36.71 28.39
N ILE A 198 25.51 -37.54 28.29
CA ILE A 198 26.30 -37.74 27.05
C ILE A 198 25.43 -38.29 25.90
N GLU A 199 24.58 -39.28 26.17
CA GLU A 199 23.75 -39.91 25.14
C GLU A 199 22.71 -38.94 24.56
N LYS A 200 22.09 -38.13 25.44
CA LYS A 200 21.11 -37.11 25.06
C LYS A 200 21.74 -35.98 24.24
N VAL A 201 22.93 -35.53 24.60
CA VAL A 201 23.64 -34.50 23.84
C VAL A 201 24.14 -35.05 22.50
N SER A 202 24.70 -36.27 22.49
CA SER A 202 25.23 -36.89 21.28
C SER A 202 24.14 -37.17 20.24
N SER A 203 22.93 -37.57 20.65
CA SER A 203 21.83 -37.83 19.71
C SER A 203 21.34 -36.56 18.99
N ILE A 204 21.44 -35.40 19.64
CA ILE A 204 21.05 -34.10 19.06
C ILE A 204 22.20 -33.53 18.20
N VAL A 205 23.42 -33.55 18.72
CA VAL A 205 24.56 -32.83 18.14
C VAL A 205 25.29 -33.64 17.07
N ALA A 206 25.32 -34.96 17.19
CA ALA A 206 26.08 -35.85 16.31
C ALA A 206 25.44 -37.26 16.25
N PRO A 207 24.19 -37.37 15.73
CA PRO A 207 23.47 -38.64 15.67
C PRO A 207 24.19 -39.73 14.86
N GLU A 208 25.09 -39.33 13.95
CA GLU A 208 25.82 -40.24 13.07
C GLU A 208 27.01 -40.96 13.74
N ILE A 209 27.35 -40.63 14.99
CA ILE A 209 28.46 -41.25 15.72
C ILE A 209 28.00 -41.82 17.07
N LYS A 210 28.65 -42.91 17.50
CA LYS A 210 28.41 -43.49 18.83
C LYS A 210 28.74 -42.48 19.93
N ALA A 211 27.91 -42.43 20.98
CA ALA A 211 28.09 -41.50 22.12
C ALA A 211 29.49 -41.58 22.74
N LYS A 212 30.08 -42.78 22.84
CA LYS A 212 31.47 -42.98 23.30
C LYS A 212 32.50 -42.29 22.40
N SER A 213 32.29 -42.31 21.08
CA SER A 213 33.16 -41.67 20.10
C SER A 213 33.01 -40.14 20.10
N PHE A 214 31.78 -39.64 20.28
CA PHE A 214 31.51 -38.21 20.49
C PHE A 214 32.22 -37.69 21.75
N TYR A 215 32.04 -38.38 22.87
CA TYR A 215 32.67 -38.01 24.15
C TYR A 215 34.20 -38.12 24.10
N HIS A 216 34.77 -39.11 23.39
CA HIS A 216 36.21 -39.20 23.19
C HIS A 216 36.79 -37.99 22.44
N GLY A 217 36.05 -37.46 21.46
CA GLY A 217 36.39 -36.20 20.79
C GLY A 217 36.39 -35.02 21.77
N CYS A 218 35.33 -34.91 22.57
CA CYS A 218 35.21 -33.89 23.61
C CYS A 218 36.39 -33.97 24.59
N TYR A 219 36.71 -35.18 25.08
CA TYR A 219 37.83 -35.45 25.99
C TYR A 219 39.18 -34.97 25.45
N ARG A 220 39.41 -35.13 24.14
CA ARG A 220 40.62 -34.67 23.43
C ARG A 220 40.56 -33.19 23.01
N ASN A 221 39.57 -32.42 23.47
CA ASN A 221 39.32 -31.02 23.11
C ASN A 221 39.17 -30.81 21.61
N ARG A 222 38.69 -31.83 20.88
CA ARG A 222 38.65 -31.84 19.43
C ARG A 222 37.24 -32.09 18.92
N TYR A 223 36.72 -31.13 18.19
CA TYR A 223 35.33 -31.10 17.75
C TYR A 223 35.29 -30.97 16.22
N LYS A 224 34.39 -31.70 15.55
CA LYS A 224 34.03 -31.35 14.16
C LYS A 224 33.28 -30.02 14.23
N LEU A 225 33.60 -29.06 13.37
CA LEU A 225 33.13 -27.69 13.53
C LEU A 225 31.60 -27.60 13.44
N GLY A 226 30.97 -28.35 12.52
CA GLY A 226 29.50 -28.47 12.48
C GLY A 226 28.88 -29.07 13.74
N HIS A 227 29.58 -29.97 14.45
CA HIS A 227 29.10 -30.48 15.73
C HIS A 227 29.29 -29.45 16.84
N LEU A 228 30.39 -28.69 16.77
CA LEU A 228 30.65 -27.62 17.74
C LEU A 228 29.59 -26.52 17.64
N VAL A 229 29.19 -26.10 16.43
CA VAL A 229 28.12 -25.11 16.22
C VAL A 229 26.79 -25.61 16.79
N ARG A 230 26.37 -26.84 16.47
CA ARG A 230 25.15 -27.44 17.04
C ARG A 230 25.22 -27.57 18.57
N LEU A 231 26.40 -27.89 19.11
CA LEU A 231 26.62 -28.02 20.55
C LEU A 231 26.46 -26.69 21.27
N ILE A 232 26.99 -25.60 20.72
CA ILE A 232 26.93 -24.29 21.37
C ILE A 232 25.51 -23.70 21.28
N GLU A 233 24.77 -23.99 20.20
CA GLU A 233 23.34 -23.66 20.08
C GLU A 233 22.52 -24.42 21.14
N LEU A 234 22.77 -25.71 21.35
CA LEU A 234 22.09 -26.51 22.38
C LEU A 234 22.41 -26.07 23.82
N LEU A 235 23.58 -25.47 24.02
CA LEU A 235 24.07 -25.00 25.31
C LEU A 235 23.89 -23.49 25.53
N ASP A 236 23.32 -22.78 24.56
CA ASP A 236 23.12 -21.33 24.57
C ASP A 236 24.43 -20.54 24.84
N ILE A 237 25.52 -20.97 24.17
CA ILE A 237 26.84 -20.34 24.29
C ILE A 237 27.09 -19.45 23.07
N SER A 238 27.50 -18.20 23.31
CA SER A 238 27.84 -17.24 22.25
C SER A 238 28.89 -17.81 21.27
N PRO A 239 28.61 -17.81 19.95
CA PRO A 239 29.56 -18.23 18.91
C PRO A 239 30.88 -17.45 18.90
N GLU A 240 30.86 -16.17 19.29
CA GLU A 240 32.06 -15.33 19.34
C GLU A 240 33.07 -15.82 20.36
N LYS A 241 32.59 -16.13 21.57
CA LYS A 241 33.42 -16.69 22.64
C LYS A 241 34.06 -18.01 22.22
N ILE A 242 33.34 -18.80 21.43
CA ILE A 242 33.83 -20.07 20.90
C ILE A 242 34.85 -19.83 19.79
N TYR A 243 34.62 -18.88 18.88
CA TYR A 243 35.60 -18.49 17.86
C TYR A 243 36.95 -18.17 18.48
N ASP A 244 36.96 -17.32 19.51
CA ASP A 244 38.17 -16.86 20.18
C ASP A 244 38.91 -17.99 20.91
N SER A 245 38.18 -19.02 21.32
CA SER A 245 38.73 -20.19 22.02
C SER A 245 39.31 -21.27 21.10
N ILE A 246 39.15 -21.14 19.78
CA ILE A 246 39.68 -22.11 18.82
C ILE A 246 41.17 -21.84 18.61
N GLU A 247 42.03 -22.70 19.17
CA GLU A 247 43.48 -22.62 18.98
C GLU A 247 43.85 -22.81 17.50
N ARG A 248 43.19 -23.76 16.83
CA ARG A 248 43.44 -24.11 15.42
C ARG A 248 42.34 -24.98 14.84
N ILE A 249 42.19 -24.89 13.53
CA ILE A 249 41.33 -25.78 12.73
C ILE A 249 42.17 -26.65 11.79
N CYS A 250 41.64 -27.81 11.43
CA CYS A 250 42.30 -28.75 10.52
C CYS A 250 41.26 -29.48 9.66
N TYR A 251 41.45 -29.45 8.35
CA TYR A 251 40.63 -30.23 7.42
C TYR A 251 41.17 -31.66 7.34
N ARG A 252 40.41 -32.69 7.75
CA ARG A 252 40.89 -34.08 7.79
C ARG A 252 40.09 -35.00 6.87
N THR A 253 40.49 -35.06 5.60
CA THR A 253 40.15 -36.16 4.68
C THR A 253 41.37 -36.98 4.22
N CYS A 254 42.60 -36.57 4.60
CA CYS A 254 43.85 -37.20 4.20
C CYS A 254 44.92 -37.17 5.32
N LYS A 255 45.85 -38.15 5.33
CA LYS A 255 46.80 -38.45 6.43
C LYS A 255 47.78 -37.31 6.81
N ASN A 256 47.98 -36.29 5.98
CA ASN A 256 48.98 -35.21 6.17
C ASN A 256 48.39 -33.79 6.08
N SER A 257 47.36 -33.46 6.86
CA SER A 257 46.71 -32.14 6.80
C SER A 257 47.19 -31.23 7.93
N SER A 258 47.92 -30.17 7.60
CA SER A 258 48.42 -29.17 8.57
C SER A 258 47.30 -28.29 9.11
N SER A 259 47.42 -27.87 10.38
CA SER A 259 46.44 -27.00 11.02
C SER A 259 46.64 -25.52 10.64
N VAL A 260 45.57 -24.75 10.72
CA VAL A 260 45.53 -23.29 10.48
C VAL A 260 44.92 -22.63 11.70
N LYS A 261 45.50 -21.53 12.18
CA LYS A 261 44.89 -20.71 13.22
C LYS A 261 43.79 -19.85 12.61
N LEU A 262 42.68 -19.67 13.32
CA LEU A 262 41.65 -18.73 12.88
C LEU A 262 42.19 -17.30 12.99
N PRO A 263 41.90 -16.42 12.02
CA PRO A 263 42.37 -15.05 12.01
C PRO A 263 41.73 -14.25 13.15
N GLN A 264 42.55 -13.65 14.00
CA GLN A 264 42.09 -12.71 15.03
C GLN A 264 41.98 -11.29 14.46
N THR A 265 42.83 -10.96 13.49
CA THR A 265 42.77 -9.76 12.67
C THR A 265 42.30 -10.13 11.26
N PHE A 266 41.18 -9.57 10.82
CA PHE A 266 40.57 -9.94 9.53
C PHE A 266 41.23 -9.26 8.32
N GLU A 267 41.83 -8.08 8.49
CA GLU A 267 42.44 -7.33 7.37
C GLU A 267 43.47 -8.15 6.59
N ASP A 268 44.34 -8.87 7.30
CA ASP A 268 45.37 -9.72 6.70
C ASP A 268 44.76 -10.91 5.94
N LEU A 269 43.68 -11.50 6.44
CA LEU A 269 42.98 -12.59 5.77
C LEU A 269 42.37 -12.11 4.44
N TYR A 270 41.71 -10.95 4.45
CA TYR A 270 41.09 -10.39 3.24
C TYR A 270 42.16 -10.01 2.22
N TYR A 271 43.24 -9.38 2.66
CA TYR A 271 44.38 -9.06 1.80
C TYR A 271 45.02 -10.33 1.20
N LEU A 272 45.21 -11.38 2.01
CA LEU A 272 45.72 -12.68 1.55
C LEU A 272 44.79 -13.31 0.51
N ALA A 273 43.47 -13.27 0.73
CA ALA A 273 42.49 -13.75 -0.24
C ALA A 273 42.60 -12.99 -1.57
N GLY A 274 42.80 -11.67 -1.52
CA GLY A 274 43.07 -10.84 -2.71
C GLY A 274 44.33 -11.27 -3.45
N LEU A 275 45.44 -11.52 -2.74
CA LEU A 275 46.68 -12.03 -3.34
C LEU A 275 46.47 -13.38 -4.04
N PHE A 276 45.72 -14.31 -3.42
CA PHE A 276 45.40 -15.60 -4.03
C PHE A 276 44.52 -15.43 -5.27
N VAL A 277 43.56 -14.52 -5.24
CA VAL A 277 42.71 -14.20 -6.39
C VAL A 277 43.52 -13.57 -7.54
N GLY A 278 44.57 -12.82 -7.25
CA GLY A 278 45.56 -12.33 -8.25
C GLY A 278 46.50 -13.42 -8.75
N ASP A 279 47.58 -13.68 -8.02
CA ASP A 279 48.70 -14.55 -8.44
C ASP A 279 48.65 -15.99 -7.88
N GLY A 280 47.54 -16.41 -7.26
CA GLY A 280 47.35 -17.79 -6.78
C GLY A 280 47.17 -18.82 -7.91
N SER A 281 47.71 -20.03 -7.71
CA SER A 281 47.56 -21.21 -8.57
C SER A 281 47.42 -22.48 -7.72
N HIS A 282 46.20 -23.02 -7.62
CA HIS A 282 45.86 -24.08 -6.66
C HIS A 282 46.27 -23.68 -5.24
N ASN A 283 47.14 -24.46 -4.59
CA ASN A 283 47.67 -24.20 -3.25
C ASN A 283 49.01 -23.44 -3.26
N ARG A 284 49.32 -22.74 -4.35
CA ARG A 284 50.59 -22.04 -4.52
C ARG A 284 50.34 -20.58 -4.83
N PHE A 285 51.18 -19.71 -4.31
CA PHE A 285 51.24 -18.31 -4.65
C PHE A 285 52.46 -18.07 -5.52
N VAL A 286 52.28 -17.51 -6.71
CA VAL A 286 53.38 -17.19 -7.63
C VAL A 286 53.97 -15.85 -7.23
N VAL A 287 55.27 -15.82 -6.95
CA VAL A 287 55.92 -14.63 -6.39
C VAL A 287 56.50 -13.79 -7.52
N GLY A 288 55.79 -12.73 -7.91
CA GLY A 288 56.28 -11.76 -8.89
C GLY A 288 57.22 -10.69 -8.32
N LYS A 289 57.09 -10.35 -7.03
CA LYS A 289 57.90 -9.32 -6.35
C LYS A 289 58.28 -9.73 -4.93
N LYS A 290 59.51 -9.39 -4.51
CA LYS A 290 60.05 -9.74 -3.19
C LYS A 290 59.28 -9.11 -2.02
N GLU A 291 58.72 -7.91 -2.20
CA GLU A 291 57.88 -7.23 -1.20
C GLU A 291 56.59 -8.01 -0.91
N LEU A 292 55.94 -8.52 -1.96
CA LEU A 292 54.76 -9.37 -1.82
C LEU A 292 55.12 -10.71 -1.18
N GLU A 293 56.29 -11.26 -1.48
CA GLU A 293 56.80 -12.48 -0.84
C GLU A 293 56.88 -12.32 0.69
N ASN A 294 57.55 -11.28 1.15
CA ASN A 294 57.76 -11.04 2.57
C ASN A 294 56.42 -10.85 3.29
N ARG A 295 55.50 -10.10 2.68
CA ARG A 295 54.17 -9.86 3.25
C ARG A 295 53.32 -11.13 3.28
N PHE A 296 53.35 -11.92 2.21
CA PHE A 296 52.66 -13.22 2.16
C PHE A 296 53.15 -14.17 3.26
N ILE A 297 54.47 -14.26 3.45
CA ILE A 297 55.08 -15.10 4.50
C ILE A 297 54.68 -14.60 5.89
N SER A 298 54.70 -13.27 6.11
CA SER A 298 54.29 -12.65 7.37
C SER A 298 52.84 -12.99 7.73
N ILE A 299 51.91 -12.82 6.78
CA ILE A 299 50.49 -13.14 6.98
C ILE A 299 50.27 -14.65 7.17
N CYS A 300 50.96 -15.50 6.42
CA CYS A 300 50.89 -16.94 6.67
C CYS A 300 51.37 -17.29 8.10
N GLY A 301 52.39 -16.58 8.60
CA GLY A 301 52.90 -16.72 9.95
C GLY A 301 51.86 -16.42 11.03
N THR A 302 51.04 -15.37 10.87
CA THR A 302 49.95 -15.05 11.81
C THR A 302 48.88 -16.14 11.85
N LEU A 303 48.63 -16.79 10.70
CA LEU A 303 47.75 -17.97 10.58
C LEU A 303 48.42 -19.28 11.05
N GLY A 304 49.66 -19.23 11.55
CA GLY A 304 50.41 -20.41 12.01
C GLY A 304 50.87 -21.34 10.89
N ILE A 305 50.98 -20.83 9.67
CA ILE A 305 51.38 -21.55 8.46
C ILE A 305 52.80 -21.15 8.07
N LYS A 306 53.65 -22.13 7.79
CA LYS A 306 54.96 -21.91 7.17
C LYS A 306 54.87 -22.32 5.69
N PRO A 307 54.88 -21.37 4.74
CA PRO A 307 54.87 -21.68 3.32
C PRO A 307 56.12 -22.47 2.91
N ILE A 308 55.96 -23.38 1.95
CA ILE A 308 57.08 -24.16 1.39
C ILE A 308 57.56 -23.48 0.12
N HIS A 309 58.84 -23.11 0.09
CA HIS A 309 59.49 -22.55 -1.09
C HIS A 309 59.69 -23.63 -2.16
N ARG A 310 59.29 -23.33 -3.40
CA ARG A 310 59.57 -24.17 -4.57
C ARG A 310 60.21 -23.32 -5.66
N GLU A 311 61.43 -23.69 -6.01
CA GLU A 311 62.21 -23.05 -7.07
C GLU A 311 62.61 -24.12 -8.09
N TYR A 312 62.32 -23.85 -9.36
CA TYR A 312 62.68 -24.72 -10.48
C TYR A 312 63.39 -23.86 -11.53
N ALA A 313 64.42 -24.41 -12.18
CA ALA A 313 65.17 -23.68 -13.21
C ALA A 313 64.24 -23.16 -14.32
N GLY A 314 64.31 -21.86 -14.61
CA GLY A 314 63.50 -21.20 -15.64
C GLY A 314 62.04 -20.91 -15.28
N LYS A 315 61.59 -21.15 -14.04
CA LYS A 315 60.22 -20.83 -13.59
C LYS A 315 60.22 -19.80 -12.46
N THR A 316 59.18 -18.98 -12.42
CA THR A 316 58.93 -18.02 -11.33
C THR A 316 58.80 -18.77 -9.99
N LYS A 317 59.34 -18.18 -8.94
CA LYS A 317 59.32 -18.74 -7.57
C LYS A 317 57.88 -18.93 -7.09
N GLU A 318 57.61 -20.08 -6.45
CA GLU A 318 56.28 -20.42 -5.92
C GLU A 318 56.34 -20.68 -4.41
N LEU A 319 55.36 -20.17 -3.67
CA LEU A 319 55.15 -20.47 -2.25
C LEU A 319 53.93 -21.37 -2.07
N ALA A 320 54.13 -22.61 -1.64
CA ALA A 320 53.04 -23.55 -1.42
C ALA A 320 52.48 -23.47 0.01
N VAL A 321 51.15 -23.43 0.12
CA VAL A 321 50.40 -23.43 1.39
C VAL A 321 49.65 -24.74 1.62
N THR A 322 49.06 -24.85 2.80
CA THR A 322 48.37 -26.04 3.28
C THR A 322 46.98 -26.19 2.66
N LYS A 323 46.51 -27.42 2.52
CA LYS A 323 45.15 -27.72 2.01
C LYS A 323 44.06 -27.11 2.90
N SER A 324 44.28 -27.06 4.22
CA SER A 324 43.36 -26.44 5.17
C SER A 324 43.15 -24.95 4.91
N LEU A 325 44.21 -24.19 4.56
CA LEU A 325 44.07 -22.77 4.21
C LEU A 325 43.29 -22.61 2.90
N MET A 326 43.54 -23.46 1.90
CA MET A 326 42.83 -23.38 0.63
C MET A 326 41.33 -23.60 0.78
N LEU A 327 40.94 -24.55 1.65
CA LEU A 327 39.53 -24.79 1.93
C LEU A 327 38.91 -23.69 2.76
N LEU A 328 39.66 -23.05 3.68
CA LEU A 328 39.20 -21.85 4.37
C LEU A 328 38.90 -20.74 3.36
N LEU A 329 39.83 -20.46 2.44
CA LEU A 329 39.63 -19.45 1.38
C LEU A 329 38.48 -19.82 0.45
N HIS A 330 38.29 -21.11 0.17
CA HIS A 330 37.15 -21.59 -0.62
C HIS A 330 35.81 -21.32 0.09
N CYS A 331 35.69 -21.65 1.37
CA CYS A 331 34.44 -21.47 2.12
C CYS A 331 34.06 -20.00 2.32
N LEU A 332 35.05 -19.12 2.48
CA LEU A 332 34.81 -17.70 2.75
C LEU A 332 34.76 -16.85 1.48
N PHE A 333 35.65 -17.10 0.52
CA PHE A 333 35.85 -16.22 -0.64
C PHE A 333 35.52 -16.89 -1.97
N ASP A 334 34.85 -18.05 -1.97
CA ASP A 334 34.58 -18.86 -3.16
C ASP A 334 35.83 -19.16 -4.00
N TYR A 335 37.01 -19.19 -3.37
CA TYR A 335 38.26 -19.40 -4.10
C TYR A 335 38.24 -20.77 -4.83
N PRO A 336 38.44 -20.82 -6.16
CA PRO A 336 38.31 -22.08 -6.90
C PRO A 336 39.41 -23.10 -6.57
N LEU A 337 39.02 -24.32 -6.18
CA LEU A 337 39.97 -25.40 -5.88
C LEU A 337 40.59 -26.03 -7.14
N LYS A 338 39.95 -25.87 -8.31
CA LYS A 338 40.40 -26.34 -9.63
C LYS A 338 40.09 -25.28 -10.69
N LYS A 339 41.00 -25.10 -11.67
CA LYS A 339 40.85 -24.16 -12.82
C LYS A 339 40.41 -22.73 -12.40
N LYS A 340 41.30 -22.02 -11.68
CA LYS A 340 41.05 -20.67 -11.16
C LYS A 340 40.67 -19.65 -12.23
N SER A 341 41.48 -19.49 -13.28
CA SER A 341 41.53 -18.27 -14.11
C SER A 341 40.18 -17.77 -14.64
N HIS A 342 39.24 -18.65 -15.00
CA HIS A 342 37.92 -18.27 -15.51
C HIS A 342 36.79 -18.37 -14.48
N ASN A 343 37.03 -18.97 -13.32
CA ASN A 343 36.00 -19.33 -12.34
C ASN A 343 36.00 -18.44 -11.09
N VAL A 344 36.94 -17.48 -10.98
CA VAL A 344 36.94 -16.54 -9.86
C VAL A 344 35.73 -15.61 -9.97
N ARG A 345 35.10 -15.32 -8.83
CA ARG A 345 34.00 -14.37 -8.66
C ARG A 345 34.10 -13.74 -7.26
N ILE A 346 33.33 -12.69 -6.99
CA ILE A 346 33.19 -12.16 -5.63
C ILE A 346 32.17 -13.03 -4.88
N SER A 347 32.55 -13.57 -3.72
CA SER A 347 31.63 -14.35 -2.88
C SER A 347 30.60 -13.44 -2.21
N GLU A 348 29.42 -13.99 -1.90
CA GLU A 348 28.40 -13.28 -1.12
C GLU A 348 28.94 -12.87 0.26
N PHE A 349 29.80 -13.69 0.89
CA PHE A 349 30.48 -13.32 2.13
C PHE A 349 31.33 -12.06 1.95
N LEU A 350 32.19 -12.01 0.92
CA LEU A 350 33.00 -10.82 0.65
C LEU A 350 32.14 -9.60 0.29
N ALA A 351 31.08 -9.79 -0.51
CA ALA A 351 30.14 -8.73 -0.81
C ALA A 351 29.48 -8.23 0.48
N SER A 352 28.90 -9.06 1.33
CA SER A 352 28.23 -8.59 2.56
C SER A 352 29.18 -8.06 3.67
N SER A 353 30.50 -8.13 3.48
CA SER A 353 31.48 -7.74 4.50
C SER A 353 31.68 -6.24 4.66
N PRO A 354 32.14 -5.79 5.85
CA PRO A 354 32.47 -4.39 6.11
C PRO A 354 33.44 -3.78 5.09
N SER A 355 33.17 -2.53 4.69
CA SER A 355 33.91 -1.83 3.64
C SER A 355 35.42 -1.75 3.90
N ASN A 356 35.86 -1.60 5.15
CA ASN A 356 37.28 -1.59 5.51
C ASN A 356 37.99 -2.93 5.26
N LEU A 357 37.28 -4.06 5.33
CA LEU A 357 37.85 -5.39 5.03
C LEU A 357 37.81 -5.67 3.52
N VAL A 358 36.72 -5.27 2.87
CA VAL A 358 36.59 -5.36 1.41
C VAL A 358 37.69 -4.57 0.72
N SER A 359 38.03 -3.37 1.21
CA SER A 359 39.12 -2.57 0.64
C SER A 359 40.45 -3.31 0.71
N ARG A 360 40.75 -4.03 1.80
CA ARG A 360 41.96 -4.86 1.93
C ARG A 360 42.02 -5.98 0.90
N PHE A 361 40.91 -6.66 0.65
CA PHE A 361 40.83 -7.66 -0.41
C PHE A 361 41.13 -7.05 -1.78
N ILE A 362 40.49 -5.91 -2.10
CA ILE A 362 40.69 -5.22 -3.37
C ILE A 362 42.15 -4.77 -3.51
N SER A 363 42.75 -4.17 -2.49
CA SER A 363 44.18 -3.80 -2.50
C SER A 363 45.07 -4.99 -2.81
N GLY A 364 44.86 -6.14 -2.16
CA GLY A 364 45.63 -7.35 -2.41
C GLY A 364 45.49 -7.83 -3.86
N TYR A 365 44.29 -7.75 -4.43
CA TYR A 365 44.06 -8.13 -5.82
C TYR A 365 44.75 -7.17 -6.81
N PHE A 366 44.66 -5.86 -6.57
CA PHE A 366 45.32 -4.82 -7.37
C PHE A 366 46.85 -4.82 -7.22
N ASP A 367 47.39 -5.22 -6.06
CA ASP A 367 48.84 -5.33 -5.89
C ASP A 367 49.45 -6.42 -6.78
N CYS A 368 48.70 -7.49 -7.09
CA CYS A 368 49.01 -8.49 -8.10
C CYS A 368 48.73 -7.96 -9.52
N ASP A 369 47.46 -8.00 -9.93
CA ASP A 369 47.01 -7.82 -11.33
C ASP A 369 46.76 -6.35 -11.71
N GLY A 370 46.77 -5.45 -10.73
CA GLY A 370 46.52 -4.04 -10.93
C GLY A 370 47.73 -3.29 -11.48
N THR A 371 47.49 -2.40 -12.44
CA THR A 371 48.49 -1.58 -13.12
C THR A 371 48.12 -0.10 -13.02
N VAL A 372 49.12 0.76 -12.86
CA VAL A 372 48.96 2.22 -12.93
C VAL A 372 49.40 2.69 -14.30
N GLU A 373 48.45 2.99 -15.17
CA GLU A 373 48.67 3.40 -16.56
C GLU A 373 48.82 4.93 -16.64
N LYS A 374 50.07 5.40 -16.79
CA LYS A 374 50.36 6.84 -16.92
C LYS A 374 49.73 7.46 -18.16
N SER A 375 49.77 6.78 -19.30
CA SER A 375 49.27 7.29 -20.59
C SER A 375 47.76 7.53 -20.58
N ARG A 376 46.99 6.64 -19.94
CA ARG A 376 45.53 6.76 -19.81
C ARG A 376 45.09 7.49 -18.54
N LYS A 377 46.04 7.88 -17.67
CA LYS A 377 45.78 8.34 -16.30
C LYS A 377 44.74 7.44 -15.62
N ALA A 378 44.99 6.13 -15.64
CA ALA A 378 44.05 5.12 -15.16
C ALA A 378 44.72 4.16 -14.19
N VAL A 379 43.96 3.68 -13.21
CA VAL A 379 44.28 2.46 -12.47
C VAL A 379 43.48 1.34 -13.11
N SER A 380 44.15 0.32 -13.65
CA SER A 380 43.51 -0.77 -14.36
C SER A 380 43.78 -2.12 -13.70
N LEU A 381 42.89 -3.07 -13.89
CA LEU A 381 43.09 -4.47 -13.50
C LEU A 381 42.54 -5.37 -14.60
N SER A 382 43.30 -6.41 -14.97
CA SER A 382 42.89 -7.37 -16.00
C SER A 382 42.60 -8.73 -15.37
N SER A 383 41.58 -9.44 -15.85
CA SER A 383 41.22 -10.76 -15.34
C SER A 383 40.66 -11.65 -16.44
N ALA A 384 41.00 -12.93 -16.44
CA ALA A 384 40.42 -13.90 -17.36
C ALA A 384 38.96 -14.27 -17.02
N SER A 385 38.45 -13.87 -15.84
CA SER A 385 37.05 -13.99 -15.46
C SER A 385 36.31 -12.68 -15.69
N TRP A 386 35.40 -12.67 -16.66
CA TRP A 386 34.54 -11.51 -16.90
C TRP A 386 33.56 -11.26 -15.74
N GLN A 387 33.09 -12.33 -15.11
CA GLN A 387 32.20 -12.24 -13.95
C GLN A 387 32.89 -11.54 -12.78
N MET A 388 34.15 -11.88 -12.49
CA MET A 388 34.94 -11.19 -11.45
C MET A 388 35.03 -9.69 -11.71
N LEU A 389 35.22 -9.27 -12.97
CA LEU A 389 35.29 -7.86 -13.32
C LEU A 389 33.95 -7.15 -13.15
N LYS A 390 32.83 -7.79 -13.53
CA LYS A 390 31.47 -7.28 -13.30
C LYS A 390 31.17 -7.12 -11.80
N ASP A 391 31.49 -8.13 -11.01
CA ASP A 391 31.25 -8.08 -9.56
C ASP A 391 32.14 -7.04 -8.88
N LEU A 392 33.41 -6.96 -9.29
CA LEU A 392 34.35 -5.93 -8.81
C LEU A 392 33.87 -4.52 -9.17
N GLN A 393 33.30 -4.33 -10.36
CA GLN A 393 32.72 -3.04 -10.77
C GLN A 393 31.63 -2.58 -9.81
N LEU A 394 30.72 -3.47 -9.41
CA LEU A 394 29.66 -3.16 -8.45
C LEU A 394 30.23 -2.92 -7.05
N LEU A 395 31.22 -3.72 -6.63
CA LEU A 395 31.86 -3.63 -5.32
C LEU A 395 32.63 -2.31 -5.11
N LEU A 396 33.26 -1.80 -6.18
CA LEU A 396 34.00 -0.53 -6.16
C LEU A 396 33.11 0.68 -5.88
N MET A 397 31.80 0.61 -6.14
CA MET A 397 30.87 1.71 -5.84
C MET A 397 30.79 2.04 -4.36
N ARG A 398 31.10 1.09 -3.46
CA ARG A 398 31.16 1.35 -2.00
C ARG A 398 32.16 2.43 -1.62
N PHE A 399 33.22 2.52 -2.41
CA PHE A 399 34.31 3.43 -2.19
C PHE A 399 34.20 4.67 -3.06
N GLY A 400 33.04 4.93 -3.68
CA GLY A 400 32.88 6.04 -4.62
C GLY A 400 33.65 5.85 -5.94
N CYS A 401 34.07 4.63 -6.25
CA CYS A 401 34.91 4.34 -7.41
C CYS A 401 34.06 3.84 -8.59
N THR A 402 33.41 4.74 -9.33
CA THR A 402 32.74 4.39 -10.58
C THR A 402 33.79 4.03 -11.64
N SER A 403 33.72 2.83 -12.20
CA SER A 403 34.73 2.26 -13.09
C SER A 403 34.15 1.83 -14.43
N ILE A 404 35.02 1.67 -15.43
CA ILE A 404 34.67 1.38 -16.83
C ILE A 404 35.21 -0.01 -17.18
N LEU A 405 34.35 -0.91 -17.64
CA LEU A 405 34.79 -2.21 -18.15
C LEU A 405 35.14 -2.18 -19.63
N ASN A 406 36.14 -2.98 -20.01
CA ASN A 406 36.55 -3.18 -21.38
C ASN A 406 36.54 -4.68 -21.71
N SER A 407 35.51 -5.12 -22.44
CA SER A 407 35.33 -6.52 -22.83
C SER A 407 36.43 -7.03 -23.75
N LYS A 408 36.98 -6.19 -24.64
CA LYS A 408 38.05 -6.59 -25.57
C LYS A 408 39.37 -6.88 -24.85
N LYS A 409 39.69 -6.09 -23.83
CA LYS A 409 40.92 -6.24 -23.04
C LYS A 409 40.73 -7.10 -21.79
N MET A 410 39.50 -7.51 -21.48
CA MET A 410 39.15 -8.19 -20.23
C MET A 410 39.72 -7.44 -19.02
N ALA A 411 39.42 -6.13 -18.95
CA ALA A 411 39.98 -5.23 -17.96
C ALA A 411 38.97 -4.21 -17.42
N ILE A 412 39.17 -3.79 -16.18
CA ILE A 412 38.46 -2.71 -15.51
C ILE A 412 39.37 -1.48 -15.39
N TYR A 413 38.81 -0.29 -15.60
CA TYR A 413 39.53 0.98 -15.55
C TYR A 413 38.89 1.93 -14.54
N ILE A 414 39.67 2.39 -13.58
CA ILE A 414 39.34 3.46 -12.64
C ILE A 414 40.02 4.73 -13.15
N THR A 415 39.23 5.75 -13.46
CA THR A 415 39.70 7.00 -14.10
C THR A 415 39.07 8.21 -13.42
N GLY A 416 39.62 9.40 -13.67
CA GLY A 416 39.02 10.63 -13.17
C GLY A 416 39.04 10.73 -11.65
N GLU A 417 37.99 11.32 -11.08
CA GLU A 417 37.86 11.53 -9.64
C GLU A 417 37.82 10.20 -8.85
N SER A 418 37.36 9.10 -9.47
CA SER A 418 37.42 7.76 -8.88
C SER A 418 38.84 7.31 -8.52
N ILE A 419 39.90 7.86 -9.11
CA ILE A 419 41.28 7.56 -8.72
C ILE A 419 41.63 8.14 -7.35
N ARG A 420 41.09 9.32 -7.01
CA ARG A 420 41.27 9.91 -5.69
C ARG A 420 40.59 9.04 -4.64
N ASN A 421 39.34 8.69 -4.92
CA ASN A 421 38.56 7.77 -4.09
C ASN A 421 39.26 6.41 -3.93
N PHE A 422 39.88 5.88 -4.99
CA PHE A 422 40.67 4.65 -4.91
C PHE A 422 41.89 4.83 -4.01
N ASN A 423 42.66 5.90 -4.18
CA ASN A 423 43.88 6.14 -3.39
C ASN A 423 43.58 6.38 -1.90
N GLU A 424 42.46 7.01 -1.58
CA GLU A 424 42.03 7.34 -0.22
C GLU A 424 41.41 6.13 0.50
N ASN A 425 40.55 5.38 -0.18
CA ASN A 425 39.74 4.34 0.47
C ASN A 425 40.26 2.91 0.27
N ILE A 426 41.05 2.66 -0.78
CA ILE A 426 41.57 1.32 -1.14
C ILE A 426 43.10 1.33 -1.15
N GLY A 427 43.69 2.00 -2.15
CA GLY A 427 45.12 2.12 -2.34
C GLY A 427 45.83 0.80 -2.69
N PHE A 428 47.07 0.95 -3.13
CA PHE A 428 48.03 -0.14 -3.25
C PHE A 428 48.80 -0.27 -1.95
N SER A 429 49.13 -1.51 -1.58
CA SER A 429 50.10 -1.74 -0.51
C SER A 429 51.53 -1.57 -0.96
N LEU A 430 51.80 -1.76 -2.25
CA LEU A 430 53.14 -1.56 -2.81
C LEU A 430 53.44 -0.07 -2.92
N VAL A 431 54.43 0.40 -2.15
CA VAL A 431 54.78 1.83 -2.02
C VAL A 431 55.00 2.49 -3.38
N GLU A 432 55.73 1.85 -4.29
CA GLU A 432 55.95 2.38 -5.63
C GLU A 432 54.66 2.51 -6.46
N LYS A 433 53.77 1.50 -6.41
CA LYS A 433 52.49 1.56 -7.12
C LYS A 433 51.59 2.65 -6.52
N GLN A 434 51.56 2.77 -5.19
CA GLN A 434 50.79 3.79 -4.49
C GLN A 434 51.29 5.20 -4.82
N GLN A 435 52.60 5.44 -4.81
CA GLN A 435 53.17 6.73 -5.20
C GLN A 435 52.84 7.07 -6.65
N ARG A 436 52.90 6.10 -7.56
CA ARG A 436 52.49 6.30 -8.96
C ARG A 436 51.01 6.64 -9.06
N ALA A 437 50.13 5.91 -8.37
CA ALA A 437 48.68 6.14 -8.34
C ALA A 437 48.33 7.52 -7.73
N MET A 438 49.02 7.93 -6.67
CA MET A 438 48.90 9.28 -6.09
C MET A 438 49.41 10.36 -7.06
N SER A 439 50.49 10.11 -7.79
CA SER A 439 51.04 11.09 -8.75
C SER A 439 50.06 11.40 -9.88
N ILE A 440 49.35 10.38 -10.38
CA ILE A 440 48.28 10.60 -11.37
C ILE A 440 47.07 11.27 -10.70
N GLY A 441 46.72 10.89 -9.45
CA GLY A 441 45.62 11.46 -8.64
C GLY A 441 45.64 12.99 -8.45
N LYS A 442 46.84 13.59 -8.34
CA LYS A 442 47.01 15.03 -8.04
C LYS A 442 46.54 15.95 -9.16
N ASN A 443 46.80 15.61 -10.43
CA ASN A 443 46.54 16.46 -11.61
C ASN A 443 45.60 15.77 -12.62
N ILE A 444 44.43 15.35 -12.13
CA ILE A 444 43.41 14.66 -12.92
C ILE A 444 42.23 15.59 -13.18
N ASP A 445 41.87 15.68 -14.46
CA ASP A 445 40.57 16.17 -14.92
C ASP A 445 39.54 15.05 -14.77
N GLY A 446 38.27 15.38 -14.50
CA GLY A 446 37.22 14.38 -14.34
C GLY A 446 37.08 13.45 -15.57
N SER A 447 36.65 12.22 -15.33
CA SER A 447 36.35 11.23 -16.37
C SER A 447 35.19 11.73 -17.25
N THR A 448 35.38 11.68 -18.56
CA THR A 448 34.33 12.02 -19.55
C THR A 448 33.17 11.02 -19.60
N VAL A 449 33.33 9.87 -18.96
CA VAL A 449 32.31 8.82 -18.89
C VAL A 449 31.62 8.81 -17.53
N CYS A 450 32.39 8.85 -16.43
CA CYS A 450 31.85 8.64 -15.08
C CYS A 450 31.63 9.93 -14.27
N ASP A 451 32.30 11.03 -14.62
CA ASP A 451 32.29 12.26 -13.81
C ASP A 451 31.56 13.43 -14.49
N CYS A 452 31.02 13.22 -15.69
CA CYS A 452 30.20 14.21 -16.39
C CYS A 452 28.82 14.34 -15.74
N VAL A 453 28.35 15.58 -15.61
CA VAL A 453 27.01 15.92 -15.11
C VAL A 453 26.24 16.57 -16.25
N PRO A 454 25.03 16.09 -16.60
CA PRO A 454 24.16 16.77 -17.55
C PRO A 454 23.88 18.22 -17.14
N CYS A 455 23.62 19.11 -18.10
CA CYS A 455 23.48 20.55 -17.82
C CYS A 455 22.40 21.26 -18.66
N ASP A 456 21.48 20.51 -19.24
CA ASP A 456 20.43 21.00 -20.12
C ASP A 456 19.49 22.02 -19.42
N GLY A 457 19.27 21.86 -18.11
CA GLY A 457 18.41 22.71 -17.29
C GLY A 457 19.11 23.98 -16.76
N ILE A 458 20.45 24.08 -16.83
CA ILE A 458 21.19 25.16 -16.15
C ILE A 458 20.85 26.55 -16.74
N ARG A 459 20.68 26.63 -18.06
CA ARG A 459 20.31 27.89 -18.71
C ARG A 459 18.96 28.41 -18.22
N LYS A 460 17.97 27.52 -18.11
CA LYS A 460 16.63 27.84 -17.61
C LYS A 460 16.70 28.33 -16.16
N LEU A 461 17.52 27.68 -15.32
CA LEU A 461 17.74 28.09 -13.93
C LEU A 461 18.34 29.50 -13.83
N ARG A 462 19.36 29.83 -14.64
CA ARG A 462 19.93 31.19 -14.64
C ARG A 462 18.89 32.23 -15.06
N GLU A 463 18.15 31.94 -16.13
CA GLU A 463 17.10 32.82 -16.65
C GLU A 463 15.96 33.02 -15.63
N SER A 464 15.55 31.96 -14.92
CA SER A 464 14.52 32.05 -13.86
C SER A 464 14.96 32.85 -12.65
N MET A 465 16.28 32.96 -12.40
CA MET A 465 16.83 33.82 -11.36
C MET A 465 17.07 35.27 -11.82
N HIS A 466 16.61 35.63 -13.02
CA HIS A 466 16.81 36.95 -13.63
C HIS A 466 18.29 37.38 -13.75
N LEU A 467 19.20 36.41 -13.80
CA LEU A 467 20.63 36.66 -13.93
C LEU A 467 21.00 36.85 -15.39
N SER A 468 21.66 37.97 -15.70
CA SER A 468 22.21 38.20 -17.03
C SER A 468 23.27 37.14 -17.36
N LYS A 469 23.53 36.91 -18.65
CA LYS A 469 24.56 35.96 -19.08
C LYS A 469 25.95 36.34 -18.54
N ALA A 470 26.21 37.61 -18.22
CA ALA A 470 27.44 38.08 -17.60
C ALA A 470 27.63 37.61 -16.13
N ALA A 471 26.57 37.11 -15.47
CA ALA A 471 26.66 36.56 -14.11
C ALA A 471 27.49 35.27 -14.05
N VAL A 472 27.64 34.59 -15.19
CA VAL A 472 28.50 33.41 -15.33
C VAL A 472 29.70 33.78 -16.20
N SER A 473 30.89 33.32 -15.86
CA SER A 473 32.10 33.56 -16.66
C SER A 473 31.93 32.99 -18.08
N HIS A 474 32.45 33.71 -19.08
CA HIS A 474 32.40 33.33 -20.49
C HIS A 474 32.89 31.88 -20.75
N HIS A 475 33.79 31.38 -19.91
CA HIS A 475 34.29 30.00 -19.97
C HIS A 475 33.19 28.92 -19.85
N TYR A 476 32.08 29.23 -19.17
CA TYR A 476 30.99 28.28 -18.92
C TYR A 476 29.83 28.38 -19.92
N TYR A 477 29.84 29.34 -20.86
CA TYR A 477 28.74 29.53 -21.82
C TYR A 477 28.46 28.31 -22.69
N LYS A 478 29.49 27.50 -22.96
CA LYS A 478 29.37 26.24 -23.71
C LYS A 478 28.48 25.19 -23.02
N TYR A 479 28.38 25.24 -21.69
CA TYR A 479 27.57 24.30 -20.90
C TYR A 479 26.11 24.73 -20.84
N GLU A 480 25.81 26.04 -20.86
CA GLU A 480 24.42 26.54 -20.93
C GLU A 480 23.71 26.19 -22.24
N ASN A 481 24.46 25.96 -23.33
CA ASN A 481 23.90 25.58 -24.62
C ASN A 481 23.74 24.06 -24.78
N ALA A 482 23.91 23.27 -23.70
CA ALA A 482 23.79 21.80 -23.71
C ALA A 482 24.71 21.07 -24.72
N VAL A 483 25.75 21.74 -25.23
CA VAL A 483 26.64 21.15 -26.25
C VAL A 483 27.60 20.12 -25.62
N TYR A 484 27.96 20.31 -24.35
CA TYR A 484 28.87 19.44 -23.62
C TYR A 484 28.41 19.27 -22.17
N ALA A 485 28.59 18.07 -21.60
CA ALA A 485 28.39 17.84 -20.18
C ALA A 485 29.67 18.22 -19.38
N PRO A 486 29.62 19.18 -18.43
CA PRO A 486 30.78 19.50 -17.59
C PRO A 486 31.14 18.33 -16.68
N VAL A 487 32.43 18.22 -16.33
CA VAL A 487 32.83 17.36 -15.21
C VAL A 487 32.33 17.93 -13.89
N ARG A 488 32.10 17.07 -12.91
CA ARG A 488 31.48 17.41 -11.61
C ARG A 488 32.07 18.64 -10.92
N GLY A 489 33.39 18.79 -10.87
CA GLY A 489 34.04 19.96 -10.27
C GLY A 489 33.67 21.27 -10.99
N THR A 490 33.66 21.24 -12.33
CA THR A 490 33.23 22.36 -13.17
C THR A 490 31.75 22.68 -12.98
N TYR A 491 30.90 21.65 -12.87
CA TYR A 491 29.47 21.80 -12.56
C TYR A 491 29.24 22.44 -11.19
N LYS A 492 29.92 21.98 -10.12
CA LYS A 492 29.82 22.56 -8.78
C LYS A 492 30.22 24.03 -8.75
N ASN A 493 31.29 24.39 -9.46
CA ASN A 493 31.73 25.79 -9.59
C ASN A 493 30.70 26.63 -10.34
N LEU A 494 30.13 26.12 -11.43
CA LEU A 494 29.08 26.77 -12.19
C LEU A 494 27.83 27.03 -11.33
N MET A 495 27.35 26.01 -10.61
CA MET A 495 26.21 26.13 -9.71
C MET A 495 26.46 27.11 -8.57
N LYS A 496 27.67 27.11 -7.98
CA LYS A 496 28.06 28.08 -6.94
C LYS A 496 28.06 29.52 -7.45
N MET A 497 28.38 29.75 -8.72
CA MET A 497 28.31 31.08 -9.34
C MET A 497 26.86 31.53 -9.56
N ILE A 498 25.98 30.62 -9.98
CA ILE A 498 24.55 30.92 -10.22
C ILE A 498 23.81 31.15 -8.90
N LEU A 499 24.11 30.36 -7.86
CA LEU A 499 23.37 30.33 -6.60
C LEU A 499 23.92 31.26 -5.52
N LYS A 500 24.78 32.22 -5.90
CA LYS A 500 25.65 32.97 -4.99
C LYS A 500 24.93 33.74 -3.86
N GLU A 501 23.60 33.90 -3.93
CA GLU A 501 22.75 34.57 -2.94
C GLU A 501 21.39 33.87 -2.65
N SER A 502 21.09 32.73 -3.30
CA SER A 502 19.76 32.09 -3.21
C SER A 502 19.72 30.99 -2.14
N ARG A 503 18.68 30.99 -1.27
CA ARG A 503 18.39 29.91 -0.30
C ARG A 503 17.77 28.64 -0.93
N ILE A 504 17.90 28.46 -2.24
CA ILE A 504 17.29 27.33 -2.96
C ILE A 504 18.13 26.08 -2.71
N ALA A 505 17.52 25.07 -2.09
CA ALA A 505 18.17 23.79 -1.85
C ALA A 505 18.38 23.07 -3.20
N THR A 506 19.64 22.87 -3.60
CA THR A 506 19.98 22.03 -4.75
C THR A 506 19.99 20.57 -4.38
N LYS A 507 19.57 19.72 -5.32
CA LYS A 507 19.64 18.27 -5.18
C LYS A 507 21.10 17.83 -5.01
N SER A 508 21.34 16.96 -4.03
CA SER A 508 22.63 16.31 -3.89
C SER A 508 22.87 15.42 -5.10
N ILE A 509 24.08 15.46 -5.65
CA ILE A 509 24.49 14.53 -6.71
C ILE A 509 25.67 13.67 -6.27
N ASP A 510 26.18 13.85 -5.06
CA ASP A 510 27.46 13.30 -4.60
C ASP A 510 27.52 11.77 -4.64
N GLU A 511 26.38 11.12 -4.43
CA GLU A 511 26.22 9.65 -4.44
C GLU A 511 25.82 9.10 -5.81
N LEU A 512 25.61 9.95 -6.80
CA LEU A 512 25.06 9.60 -8.12
C LEU A 512 26.12 9.71 -9.21
N ALA A 513 25.97 8.93 -10.27
CA ALA A 513 26.69 9.05 -11.54
C ALA A 513 25.68 9.20 -12.68
N PHE A 514 26.08 9.84 -13.78
CA PHE A 514 25.21 10.05 -14.94
C PHE A 514 25.91 9.47 -16.16
N ILE A 515 25.53 8.24 -16.53
CA ILE A 515 26.30 7.45 -17.49
C ILE A 515 25.54 7.34 -18.79
N GLU A 516 26.26 7.63 -19.87
CA GLU A 516 25.73 7.65 -21.24
C GLU A 516 25.34 6.25 -21.72
N ILE A 517 24.19 6.13 -22.36
CA ILE A 517 23.71 4.91 -23.02
C ILE A 517 24.59 4.64 -24.24
N GLU A 518 25.18 3.46 -24.30
CA GLU A 518 26.00 2.98 -25.41
C GLU A 518 25.19 2.14 -26.39
N ASN A 519 24.30 1.27 -25.90
CA ASN A 519 23.48 0.41 -26.73
C ASN A 519 22.13 0.11 -26.08
N ILE A 520 21.11 -0.16 -26.90
CA ILE A 520 19.80 -0.67 -26.51
C ILE A 520 19.51 -1.86 -27.41
N GLU A 521 19.37 -3.05 -26.83
CA GLU A 521 19.10 -4.31 -27.54
C GLU A 521 17.74 -4.87 -27.09
N GLU A 522 16.96 -5.46 -27.99
CA GLU A 522 15.69 -6.10 -27.63
C GLU A 522 15.92 -7.58 -27.30
N ILE A 523 15.32 -8.05 -26.21
CA ILE A 523 15.37 -9.46 -25.79
C ILE A 523 13.98 -9.91 -25.35
N GLU A 524 13.77 -11.22 -25.22
CA GLU A 524 12.51 -11.80 -24.76
C GLU A 524 12.74 -12.71 -23.55
N ARG A 525 11.82 -12.69 -22.59
CA ARG A 525 11.83 -13.55 -21.39
C ARG A 525 10.43 -14.04 -21.09
N GLU A 526 10.32 -15.30 -20.65
CA GLU A 526 9.04 -15.90 -20.27
C GLU A 526 8.50 -15.36 -18.95
N THR A 527 9.37 -14.89 -18.08
CA THR A 527 9.05 -14.37 -16.74
C THR A 527 9.78 -13.08 -16.49
N VAL A 528 9.14 -12.17 -15.76
CA VAL A 528 9.69 -10.90 -15.33
C VAL A 528 9.28 -10.63 -13.88
N TYR A 529 10.04 -9.80 -13.18
CA TYR A 529 9.85 -9.55 -11.76
C TYR A 529 9.67 -8.07 -11.48
N ASP A 530 8.86 -7.72 -10.48
CA ASP A 530 8.73 -6.34 -9.98
C ASP A 530 8.80 -6.34 -8.45
N PHE A 531 9.30 -5.25 -7.87
CA PHE A 531 9.49 -5.08 -6.43
C PHE A 531 8.96 -3.72 -5.99
N THR A 532 7.96 -3.75 -5.13
CA THR A 532 7.37 -2.52 -4.59
C THR A 532 8.23 -1.99 -3.46
N VAL A 533 8.72 -0.76 -3.62
CA VAL A 533 9.45 -0.01 -2.59
C VAL A 533 8.61 1.21 -2.20
N PRO A 534 8.13 1.31 -0.95
CA PRO A 534 7.35 2.45 -0.45
C PRO A 534 8.09 3.79 -0.57
N GLU A 535 7.32 4.88 -0.66
CA GLU A 535 7.74 6.29 -0.73
C GLU A 535 8.53 6.68 -1.98
N ASN A 536 9.70 6.07 -2.19
CA ASN A 536 10.62 6.47 -3.26
C ASN A 536 10.28 5.82 -4.61
N HIS A 537 9.56 4.70 -4.61
CA HIS A 537 9.15 3.94 -5.80
C HIS A 537 10.28 3.59 -6.78
N ASN A 538 11.52 3.48 -6.27
CA ASN A 538 12.67 3.09 -7.08
C ASN A 538 13.67 2.28 -6.26
N PHE A 539 14.51 1.52 -6.94
CA PHE A 539 15.58 0.75 -6.32
C PHE A 539 16.82 0.67 -7.20
N LEU A 540 17.96 0.30 -6.59
CA LEU A 540 19.23 0.14 -7.26
C LEU A 540 19.42 -1.30 -7.76
N ALA A 541 19.56 -1.47 -9.08
CA ALA A 541 19.82 -2.74 -9.73
C ALA A 541 20.88 -2.58 -10.83
N GLU A 542 21.86 -3.49 -10.88
CA GLU A 542 22.99 -3.43 -11.82
C GLU A 542 23.73 -2.06 -11.81
N GLY A 543 23.73 -1.37 -10.66
CA GLY A 543 24.29 -0.04 -10.49
C GLY A 543 23.43 1.11 -11.04
N ILE A 544 22.19 0.86 -11.45
CA ILE A 544 21.26 1.84 -12.03
C ILE A 544 20.02 2.00 -11.12
N PHE A 545 19.56 3.24 -10.92
CA PHE A 545 18.30 3.51 -10.21
C PHE A 545 17.12 3.45 -11.18
N ILE A 546 16.11 2.64 -10.86
CA ILE A 546 14.99 2.31 -11.75
C ILE A 546 13.61 2.50 -11.07
N HIS A 547 12.58 2.99 -11.79
CA HIS A 547 11.38 3.64 -11.20
C HIS A 547 10.00 3.02 -11.56
N ASN A 548 9.05 3.04 -10.59
CA ASN A 548 7.68 2.51 -10.67
C ASN A 548 6.60 3.63 -10.56
N THR A 549 5.49 3.63 -11.34
CA THR A 549 4.39 4.68 -11.33
C THR A 549 3.22 4.42 -12.32
N THR A 550 2.03 5.00 -12.08
CA THR A 550 0.75 4.72 -12.77
C THR A 550 0.10 5.93 -13.50
N LEU A 551 -1.07 5.71 -14.12
CA LEU A 551 -1.70 6.36 -15.30
C LEU A 551 -2.39 7.74 -15.13
N SER A 552 -2.90 8.09 -13.95
CA SER A 552 -3.79 9.26 -13.76
C SER A 552 -3.10 10.62 -13.96
N ASP A 553 -1.78 10.68 -13.74
CA ASP A 553 -0.98 11.93 -13.77
C ASP A 553 -0.85 12.55 -15.18
N ASN A 554 -0.96 11.75 -16.25
CA ASN A 554 -0.74 12.23 -17.61
C ASN A 554 -1.94 12.99 -18.20
N LEU A 555 -3.16 12.72 -17.72
CA LEU A 555 -4.37 13.44 -18.15
C LEU A 555 -4.37 14.88 -17.60
N VAL A 556 -3.96 15.07 -16.34
CA VAL A 556 -3.88 16.40 -15.68
C VAL A 556 -2.73 17.23 -16.28
N ALA A 557 -1.60 16.60 -16.59
CA ALA A 557 -0.47 17.24 -17.27
C ALA A 557 -0.80 17.71 -18.69
N ALA A 558 -1.61 16.93 -19.42
CA ALA A 558 -1.96 17.22 -20.80
C ALA A 558 -2.99 18.36 -20.95
N ALA A 559 -3.77 18.66 -19.91
CA ALA A 559 -4.81 19.71 -19.91
C ALA A 559 -4.28 21.15 -19.70
N GLY A 560 -2.96 21.33 -19.54
CA GLY A 560 -2.32 22.66 -19.58
C GLY A 560 -2.32 23.47 -18.27
N LEU A 561 -2.73 22.86 -17.14
CA LEU A 561 -2.72 23.50 -15.82
C LEU A 561 -1.32 23.52 -15.15
N ILE A 562 -0.38 22.70 -15.65
CA ILE A 562 0.98 22.53 -15.09
C ILE A 562 2.02 22.60 -16.22
N SER A 563 3.21 23.13 -15.93
CA SER A 563 4.32 23.10 -16.89
C SER A 563 4.76 21.67 -17.20
N LYS A 564 5.19 21.41 -18.44
CA LYS A 564 5.70 20.09 -18.89
C LYS A 564 6.86 19.52 -18.04
N GLU A 565 7.48 20.33 -17.20
CA GLU A 565 8.61 19.96 -16.33
C GLU A 565 8.19 19.49 -14.93
N LEU A 566 6.97 19.81 -14.48
CA LEU A 566 6.43 19.42 -13.17
C LEU A 566 5.52 18.18 -13.25
N ALA A 567 4.96 17.92 -14.43
CA ALA A 567 4.21 16.71 -14.75
C ALA A 567 5.11 15.47 -14.63
N GLY A 568 4.82 14.61 -13.64
CA GLY A 568 5.55 13.37 -13.38
C GLY A 568 6.51 13.40 -12.19
N LYS A 569 6.73 14.56 -11.53
CA LYS A 569 7.59 14.65 -10.32
C LYS A 569 6.84 14.59 -8.99
N GLN A 570 5.55 14.91 -8.99
CA GLN A 570 4.65 14.78 -7.84
C GLN A 570 3.42 14.00 -8.32
N GLN A 571 3.14 12.85 -7.71
CA GLN A 571 1.86 12.14 -7.81
C GLN A 571 0.77 13.13 -7.37
N PHE A 572 -0.02 13.66 -8.30
CA PHE A 572 -0.80 14.88 -8.04
C PHE A 572 -2.24 14.59 -7.63
N MET A 573 -2.78 13.42 -8.00
CA MET A 573 -4.12 12.98 -7.60
C MET A 573 -4.10 11.97 -6.45
N ASP A 574 -3.12 11.08 -6.39
CA ASP A 574 -2.82 10.24 -5.20
C ASP A 574 -1.94 11.04 -4.23
N TYR A 575 -2.48 12.09 -3.61
CA TYR A 575 -1.72 12.99 -2.72
C TYR A 575 -1.49 12.38 -1.33
N TYR A 576 -2.18 11.30 -0.98
CA TYR A 576 -2.06 10.64 0.32
C TYR A 576 -0.95 9.59 0.30
N GLU A 577 -0.05 9.63 1.29
CA GLU A 577 1.16 8.78 1.35
C GLU A 577 0.84 7.27 1.28
N LEU A 578 -0.28 6.86 1.87
CA LEU A 578 -0.75 5.47 1.83
C LEU A 578 -1.32 5.05 0.46
N GLU A 579 -1.89 5.98 -0.32
CA GLU A 579 -2.33 5.73 -1.70
C GLU A 579 -1.14 5.47 -2.60
N GLN A 580 -0.08 6.25 -2.42
CA GLN A 580 1.19 6.10 -3.12
C GLN A 580 1.84 4.77 -2.74
N GLU A 581 1.92 4.44 -1.44
CA GLU A 581 2.52 3.20 -0.94
C GLU A 581 1.79 1.94 -1.43
N ARG A 582 0.45 1.93 -1.38
CA ARG A 582 -0.36 0.75 -1.73
C ARG A 582 -0.76 0.70 -3.20
N GLY A 583 -0.56 1.78 -3.95
CA GLY A 583 -1.01 1.90 -5.34
C GLY A 583 -2.51 1.67 -5.45
N ILE A 584 -3.30 2.21 -4.51
CA ILE A 584 -4.75 2.23 -4.55
C ILE A 584 -5.22 3.65 -4.21
N THR A 585 -6.15 4.19 -4.99
CA THR A 585 -6.82 5.44 -4.63
C THR A 585 -7.75 5.16 -3.45
N ILE A 586 -7.55 5.86 -2.34
CA ILE A 586 -8.26 5.68 -1.07
C ILE A 586 -9.30 6.80 -0.91
N ASN A 587 -8.95 8.03 -1.29
CA ASN A 587 -9.74 9.25 -1.21
C ASN A 587 -10.09 9.75 -2.62
N ALA A 588 -11.26 10.37 -2.77
CA ALA A 588 -11.63 11.02 -4.02
C ALA A 588 -10.94 12.39 -4.19
N ALA A 589 -10.23 12.60 -5.32
CA ALA A 589 -9.57 13.86 -5.64
C ALA A 589 -10.39 14.70 -6.66
N ASN A 590 -10.60 15.98 -6.39
CA ASN A 590 -11.39 16.88 -7.25
C ASN A 590 -10.48 17.86 -8.04
N VAL A 591 -10.65 17.93 -9.35
CA VAL A 591 -9.89 18.83 -10.24
C VAL A 591 -10.81 19.45 -11.29
N SER A 592 -10.76 20.77 -11.52
CA SER A 592 -11.45 21.39 -12.66
C SER A 592 -10.49 21.86 -13.74
N MET A 593 -10.88 21.70 -15.00
CA MET A 593 -10.12 22.01 -16.20
C MET A 593 -10.98 22.81 -17.19
N VAL A 594 -10.37 23.72 -17.95
CA VAL A 594 -11.04 24.40 -19.06
C VAL A 594 -10.53 23.82 -20.37
N HIS A 595 -11.43 23.44 -21.28
CA HIS A 595 -11.08 22.87 -22.58
C HIS A 595 -11.88 23.53 -23.71
N ASN A 596 -11.19 23.94 -24.77
CA ASN A 596 -11.81 24.52 -25.95
C ASN A 596 -12.08 23.44 -27.00
N VAL A 597 -13.34 23.31 -27.43
CA VAL A 597 -13.76 22.40 -28.49
C VAL A 597 -14.48 23.22 -29.56
N ASN A 598 -13.98 23.19 -30.79
CA ASN A 598 -14.56 23.91 -31.94
C ASN A 598 -14.80 25.42 -31.72
N GLY A 599 -13.94 26.07 -30.93
CA GLY A 599 -14.03 27.50 -30.64
C GLY A 599 -14.89 27.87 -29.44
N GLU A 600 -15.50 26.89 -28.77
CA GLU A 600 -16.26 27.07 -27.53
C GLU A 600 -15.51 26.51 -26.31
N ASP A 601 -15.49 27.27 -25.21
CA ASP A 601 -14.87 26.84 -23.96
C ASP A 601 -15.86 26.03 -23.10
N TYR A 602 -15.34 24.96 -22.50
CA TYR A 602 -16.06 24.06 -21.59
C TYR A 602 -15.34 23.95 -20.26
N LEU A 603 -16.10 23.90 -19.15
CA LEU A 603 -15.59 23.63 -17.81
C LEU A 603 -15.81 22.14 -17.48
N ILE A 604 -14.72 21.41 -17.30
CA ILE A 604 -14.71 19.98 -17.01
C ILE A 604 -14.25 19.78 -15.58
N ASN A 605 -15.17 19.38 -14.70
CA ASN A 605 -14.89 19.00 -13.32
C ASN A 605 -14.67 17.50 -13.27
N LEU A 606 -13.50 17.05 -12.82
CA LEU A 606 -13.08 15.65 -12.73
C LEU A 606 -12.96 15.23 -11.27
N ILE A 607 -13.57 14.09 -10.93
CA ILE A 607 -13.40 13.42 -9.64
C ILE A 607 -12.69 12.09 -9.88
N ASP A 608 -11.51 11.89 -9.31
CA ASP A 608 -10.86 10.58 -9.30
C ASP A 608 -11.47 9.71 -8.20
N THR A 609 -11.82 8.46 -8.50
CA THR A 609 -12.59 7.62 -7.58
C THR A 609 -11.85 6.34 -7.18
N PRO A 610 -11.94 5.91 -5.90
CA PRO A 610 -11.34 4.65 -5.45
C PRO A 610 -11.77 3.43 -6.27
N GLY A 611 -10.82 2.55 -6.59
CA GLY A 611 -11.09 1.30 -7.32
C GLY A 611 -11.42 0.08 -6.44
N HIS A 612 -11.28 0.20 -5.11
CA HIS A 612 -11.37 -0.94 -4.18
C HIS A 612 -12.75 -1.04 -3.49
N VAL A 613 -13.25 -2.28 -3.34
CA VAL A 613 -14.62 -2.59 -2.88
C VAL A 613 -14.92 -2.09 -1.46
N ASP A 614 -13.91 -2.06 -0.58
CA ASP A 614 -14.06 -1.61 0.81
C ASP A 614 -14.30 -0.08 0.92
N PHE A 615 -14.06 0.69 -0.14
CA PHE A 615 -14.41 2.12 -0.24
C PHE A 615 -15.66 2.35 -1.10
N GLY A 616 -16.53 1.35 -1.24
CA GLY A 616 -17.76 1.47 -2.04
C GLY A 616 -18.64 2.66 -1.64
N GLY A 617 -18.59 3.07 -0.36
CA GLY A 617 -19.21 4.31 0.12
C GLY A 617 -18.69 5.53 -0.64
N GLU A 618 -17.38 5.73 -0.71
CA GLU A 618 -16.75 6.85 -1.43
C GLU A 618 -17.04 6.85 -2.92
N VAL A 619 -17.01 5.68 -3.57
CA VAL A 619 -17.34 5.54 -4.99
C VAL A 619 -18.77 6.01 -5.25
N ILE A 620 -19.75 5.61 -4.43
CA ILE A 620 -21.14 6.06 -4.58
C ILE A 620 -21.26 7.56 -4.34
N ARG A 621 -20.57 8.11 -3.33
CA ARG A 621 -20.56 9.56 -3.05
C ARG A 621 -20.04 10.36 -4.24
N ALA A 622 -18.93 9.91 -4.84
CA ALA A 622 -18.34 10.55 -6.00
C ALA A 622 -19.23 10.39 -7.26
N MET A 623 -19.78 9.19 -7.51
CA MET A 623 -20.70 8.94 -8.63
C MET A 623 -21.95 9.81 -8.56
N ARG A 624 -22.41 10.18 -7.36
CA ARG A 624 -23.54 11.10 -7.19
C ARG A 624 -23.22 12.55 -7.53
N ALA A 625 -21.96 12.97 -7.41
CA ALA A 625 -21.54 14.34 -7.74
C ALA A 625 -21.31 14.56 -9.25
N VAL A 626 -21.09 13.47 -10.01
CA VAL A 626 -20.78 13.51 -11.45
C VAL A 626 -22.00 13.18 -12.33
N ASP A 627 -21.90 13.54 -13.61
CA ASP A 627 -22.95 13.36 -14.62
C ASP A 627 -22.55 12.33 -15.70
N GLY A 628 -21.24 12.10 -15.86
CA GLY A 628 -20.67 11.09 -16.75
C GLY A 628 -19.41 10.44 -16.16
N VAL A 629 -18.98 9.34 -16.78
CA VAL A 629 -17.81 8.59 -16.31
C VAL A 629 -16.95 8.15 -17.48
N ILE A 630 -15.63 8.26 -17.33
CA ILE A 630 -14.65 7.69 -18.26
C ILE A 630 -14.25 6.32 -17.74
N LEU A 631 -14.62 5.28 -18.48
CA LEU A 631 -14.21 3.91 -18.23
C LEU A 631 -12.84 3.70 -18.83
N VAL A 632 -11.82 3.54 -18.00
CA VAL A 632 -10.45 3.31 -18.47
C VAL A 632 -10.16 1.82 -18.41
N VAL A 633 -9.96 1.20 -19.57
CA VAL A 633 -9.73 -0.23 -19.70
C VAL A 633 -8.36 -0.47 -20.33
N ASP A 634 -7.52 -1.29 -19.70
CA ASP A 634 -6.25 -1.72 -20.29
C ASP A 634 -6.54 -2.58 -21.53
N SER A 635 -5.95 -2.21 -22.67
CA SER A 635 -6.03 -2.96 -23.91
C SER A 635 -5.44 -4.38 -23.82
N VAL A 636 -4.48 -4.61 -22.92
CA VAL A 636 -3.85 -5.91 -22.66
C VAL A 636 -4.77 -6.77 -21.79
N GLU A 637 -5.10 -6.30 -20.59
CA GLU A 637 -5.83 -7.07 -19.58
C GLU A 637 -7.34 -7.17 -19.90
N GLY A 638 -7.90 -6.15 -20.55
CA GLY A 638 -9.32 -6.08 -20.85
C GLY A 638 -10.17 -5.70 -19.64
N VAL A 639 -11.47 -6.04 -19.67
CA VAL A 639 -12.39 -5.69 -18.58
C VAL A 639 -12.19 -6.64 -17.39
N MET A 640 -11.78 -6.08 -16.25
CA MET A 640 -11.52 -6.82 -15.01
C MET A 640 -12.73 -6.78 -14.05
N PRO A 641 -12.87 -7.72 -13.10
CA PRO A 641 -14.02 -7.79 -12.18
C PRO A 641 -14.25 -6.52 -11.33
N GLN A 642 -13.17 -5.86 -10.91
CA GLN A 642 -13.25 -4.57 -10.21
C GLN A 642 -13.79 -3.47 -11.13
N THR A 643 -13.36 -3.47 -12.40
CA THR A 643 -13.83 -2.52 -13.43
C THR A 643 -15.33 -2.69 -13.67
N GLU A 644 -15.80 -3.94 -13.73
CA GLU A 644 -17.22 -4.25 -13.85
C GLU A 644 -18.05 -3.74 -12.66
N THR A 645 -17.54 -3.90 -11.44
CA THR A 645 -18.24 -3.46 -10.21
C THR A 645 -18.51 -1.97 -10.22
N VAL A 646 -17.49 -1.17 -10.55
CA VAL A 646 -17.62 0.29 -10.57
C VAL A 646 -18.47 0.75 -11.76
N ILE A 647 -18.39 0.09 -12.92
CA ILE A 647 -19.30 0.33 -14.06
C ILE A 647 -20.76 0.14 -13.63
N ARG A 648 -21.07 -0.95 -12.92
CA ARG A 648 -22.44 -1.20 -12.44
C ARG A 648 -22.93 -0.13 -11.47
N GLN A 649 -22.08 0.33 -10.55
CA GLN A 649 -22.42 1.39 -9.61
C GLN A 649 -22.69 2.72 -10.33
N ALA A 650 -21.83 3.11 -11.28
CA ALA A 650 -22.03 4.31 -12.10
C ALA A 650 -23.37 4.25 -12.86
N LEU A 651 -23.70 3.11 -13.47
CA LEU A 651 -24.95 2.93 -14.21
C LEU A 651 -26.19 2.96 -13.32
N ARG A 652 -26.11 2.42 -12.09
CA ARG A 652 -27.20 2.50 -11.09
C ARG A 652 -27.51 3.94 -10.70
N GLU A 653 -26.48 4.78 -10.56
CA GLU A 653 -26.62 6.22 -10.30
C GLU A 653 -27.01 7.05 -11.54
N LYS A 654 -27.33 6.36 -12.65
CA LYS A 654 -27.62 6.95 -13.96
C LYS A 654 -26.50 7.88 -14.45
N VAL A 655 -25.24 7.48 -14.25
CA VAL A 655 -24.07 8.19 -14.78
C VAL A 655 -23.74 7.64 -16.17
N LYS A 656 -23.64 8.51 -17.18
CA LYS A 656 -23.43 8.08 -18.57
C LYS A 656 -21.95 7.69 -18.79
N PRO A 657 -21.65 6.49 -19.34
CA PRO A 657 -20.27 6.07 -19.60
C PRO A 657 -19.76 6.48 -20.98
N VAL A 658 -18.44 6.69 -21.07
CA VAL A 658 -17.63 6.67 -22.29
C VAL A 658 -16.42 5.78 -22.07
N LEU A 659 -15.85 5.20 -23.13
CA LEU A 659 -14.79 4.20 -23.00
C LEU A 659 -13.45 4.74 -23.52
N PHE A 660 -12.41 4.64 -22.69
CA PHE A 660 -11.04 4.86 -23.08
C PHE A 660 -10.26 3.54 -22.96
N ILE A 661 -9.90 2.95 -24.11
CA ILE A 661 -9.02 1.79 -24.18
C ILE A 661 -7.58 2.29 -24.17
N ASN A 662 -6.92 2.08 -23.05
CA ASN A 662 -5.59 2.60 -22.78
C ASN A 662 -4.50 1.55 -23.04
N LYS A 663 -3.25 2.01 -23.11
CA LYS A 663 -2.04 1.20 -23.37
C LYS A 663 -2.01 0.49 -24.72
N VAL A 664 -2.66 1.07 -25.72
CA VAL A 664 -2.70 0.49 -27.07
C VAL A 664 -1.29 0.29 -27.65
N ASP A 665 -0.34 1.12 -27.23
CA ASP A 665 1.07 0.98 -27.58
C ASP A 665 1.67 -0.37 -27.18
N ARG A 666 1.21 -0.98 -26.07
CA ARG A 666 1.69 -2.30 -25.61
C ARG A 666 1.22 -3.43 -26.51
N LEU A 667 0.03 -3.33 -27.11
CA LEU A 667 -0.46 -4.32 -28.08
C LEU A 667 0.47 -4.41 -29.30
N VAL A 668 1.01 -3.27 -29.73
CA VAL A 668 1.90 -3.18 -30.89
C VAL A 668 3.35 -3.46 -30.52
N ASN A 669 3.82 -2.89 -29.41
CA ASN A 669 5.22 -2.92 -29.03
C ASN A 669 5.58 -4.19 -28.27
N GLU A 670 4.78 -4.64 -27.30
CA GLU A 670 5.11 -5.80 -26.45
C GLU A 670 4.55 -7.11 -27.02
N LEU A 671 3.25 -7.13 -27.34
CA LEU A 671 2.57 -8.34 -27.81
C LEU A 671 2.75 -8.58 -29.32
N GLN A 672 3.41 -7.65 -30.02
CA GLN A 672 3.68 -7.70 -31.47
C GLN A 672 2.47 -8.10 -32.31
N LEU A 673 1.26 -7.71 -31.88
CA LEU A 673 0.03 -8.07 -32.58
C LEU A 673 0.00 -7.45 -33.97
N THR A 674 -0.63 -8.14 -34.91
CA THR A 674 -0.99 -7.55 -36.20
C THR A 674 -2.11 -6.52 -36.02
N GLU A 675 -2.26 -5.62 -37.00
CA GLU A 675 -3.37 -4.65 -37.01
C GLU A 675 -4.73 -5.33 -36.82
N GLN A 676 -4.94 -6.47 -37.48
CA GLN A 676 -6.18 -7.24 -37.41
C GLN A 676 -6.42 -7.81 -36.00
N GLN A 677 -5.41 -8.39 -35.37
CA GLN A 677 -5.51 -8.91 -33.99
C GLN A 677 -5.74 -7.81 -32.96
N MET A 678 -5.14 -6.62 -33.18
CA MET A 678 -5.38 -5.45 -32.34
C MET A 678 -6.85 -5.00 -32.43
N GLN A 679 -7.40 -4.92 -33.65
CA GLN A 679 -8.80 -4.59 -33.87
C GLN A 679 -9.75 -5.64 -33.25
N GLU A 680 -9.44 -6.93 -33.37
CA GLU A 680 -10.20 -8.00 -32.72
C GLU A 680 -10.22 -7.84 -31.19
N ARG A 681 -9.09 -7.47 -30.58
CA ARG A 681 -9.01 -7.21 -29.13
C ARG A 681 -9.88 -6.01 -28.72
N PHE A 682 -9.85 -4.93 -29.50
CA PHE A 682 -10.70 -3.76 -29.26
C PHE A 682 -12.18 -4.10 -29.36
N ILE A 683 -12.58 -4.83 -30.41
CA ILE A 683 -13.97 -5.27 -30.58
C ILE A 683 -14.40 -6.12 -29.39
N LYS A 684 -13.54 -7.03 -28.91
CA LYS A 684 -13.84 -7.84 -27.72
C LYS A 684 -14.07 -6.98 -26.48
N THR A 685 -13.17 -6.04 -26.19
CA THR A 685 -13.31 -5.13 -25.04
C THR A 685 -14.57 -4.28 -25.12
N ILE A 686 -14.85 -3.69 -26.27
CA ILE A 686 -16.07 -2.88 -26.50
C ILE A 686 -17.32 -3.75 -26.32
N THR A 687 -17.32 -4.97 -26.84
CA THR A 687 -18.44 -5.90 -26.72
C THR A 687 -18.71 -6.25 -25.26
N GLN A 688 -17.66 -6.50 -24.47
CA GLN A 688 -17.78 -6.75 -23.03
C GLN A 688 -18.38 -5.54 -22.30
N VAL A 689 -17.85 -4.34 -22.53
CA VAL A 689 -18.39 -3.10 -21.90
C VAL A 689 -19.85 -2.87 -22.30
N ASN A 690 -20.19 -3.04 -23.57
CA ASN A 690 -21.56 -2.89 -24.08
C ASN A 690 -22.52 -3.93 -23.52
N ALA A 691 -22.06 -5.17 -23.31
CA ALA A 691 -22.84 -6.20 -22.64
C ALA A 691 -23.15 -5.81 -21.19
N LEU A 692 -22.19 -5.20 -20.47
CA LEU A 692 -22.40 -4.67 -19.12
C LEU A 692 -23.40 -3.51 -19.11
N ILE A 693 -23.27 -2.56 -20.04
CA ILE A 693 -24.21 -1.43 -20.18
C ILE A 693 -25.62 -1.96 -20.46
N LYS A 694 -25.75 -2.92 -21.37
CA LYS A 694 -27.05 -3.52 -21.71
C LYS A 694 -27.68 -4.26 -20.52
N ARG A 695 -26.86 -4.88 -19.67
CA ARG A 695 -27.29 -5.63 -18.50
C ARG A 695 -27.69 -4.71 -17.33
N SER A 696 -26.95 -3.63 -17.11
CA SER A 696 -27.00 -2.87 -15.85
C SER A 696 -27.56 -1.46 -15.96
N ALA A 697 -27.66 -0.87 -17.17
CA ALA A 697 -28.31 0.43 -17.35
C ALA A 697 -29.85 0.31 -17.21
N ALA A 698 -30.50 1.42 -16.84
CA ALA A 698 -31.97 1.51 -16.85
C ALA A 698 -32.52 1.26 -18.27
N ASP A 699 -33.73 0.70 -18.37
CA ASP A 699 -34.32 0.28 -19.66
C ASP A 699 -34.33 1.39 -20.73
N GLU A 700 -34.54 2.63 -20.32
CA GLU A 700 -34.53 3.82 -21.18
C GLU A 700 -33.15 4.15 -21.80
N PHE A 701 -32.06 3.63 -21.21
CA PHE A 701 -30.67 3.94 -21.58
C PHE A 701 -29.88 2.74 -22.13
N LYS A 702 -30.34 1.50 -21.94
CA LYS A 702 -29.64 0.27 -22.36
C LYS A 702 -29.09 0.31 -23.79
N GLU A 703 -29.89 0.81 -24.73
CA GLU A 703 -29.50 0.91 -26.15
C GLU A 703 -28.84 2.26 -26.49
N LYS A 704 -29.18 3.35 -25.78
CA LYS A 704 -28.70 4.71 -26.06
C LYS A 704 -27.30 5.00 -25.53
N TRP A 705 -26.87 4.29 -24.48
CA TRP A 705 -25.57 4.50 -23.83
C TRP A 705 -24.50 3.50 -24.29
N GLN A 706 -24.82 2.65 -25.27
CA GLN A 706 -23.84 1.77 -25.89
C GLN A 706 -22.69 2.59 -26.45
N VAL A 707 -21.46 2.19 -26.15
CA VAL A 707 -20.26 2.83 -26.66
C VAL A 707 -19.90 2.25 -28.03
N ARG A 708 -19.60 3.13 -28.99
CA ARG A 708 -19.36 2.79 -30.39
C ARG A 708 -18.13 3.54 -30.90
N VAL A 709 -17.36 2.88 -31.75
CA VAL A 709 -16.20 3.54 -32.39
C VAL A 709 -16.66 4.59 -33.38
N GLN A 710 -17.74 4.33 -34.11
CA GLN A 710 -18.20 5.17 -35.23
C GLN A 710 -18.67 6.55 -34.78
N ASP A 711 -19.28 6.66 -33.60
CA ASP A 711 -19.82 7.94 -33.11
C ASP A 711 -18.80 8.75 -32.29
N GLY A 712 -17.68 8.14 -31.89
CA GLY A 712 -16.60 8.79 -31.12
C GLY A 712 -16.64 8.53 -29.61
N SER A 713 -17.59 7.73 -29.11
CA SER A 713 -17.73 7.41 -27.69
C SER A 713 -16.72 6.38 -27.16
N VAL A 714 -15.89 5.83 -28.05
CA VAL A 714 -14.72 5.03 -27.72
C VAL A 714 -13.45 5.75 -28.21
N THR A 715 -12.52 5.97 -27.29
CA THR A 715 -11.20 6.51 -27.57
C THR A 715 -10.14 5.44 -27.30
N PHE A 716 -9.14 5.36 -28.16
CA PHE A 716 -8.02 4.40 -28.09
C PHE A 716 -6.73 5.18 -27.94
N GLY A 717 -5.84 4.76 -27.05
CA GLY A 717 -4.58 5.48 -26.96
C GLY A 717 -3.59 4.95 -25.97
N SER A 718 -2.55 5.74 -25.81
CA SER A 718 -1.54 5.59 -24.78
C SER A 718 -1.49 6.88 -24.00
N ALA A 719 -2.11 6.87 -22.83
CA ALA A 719 -1.96 8.00 -21.92
C ALA A 719 -0.50 8.13 -21.44
N TYR A 720 0.27 7.03 -21.40
CA TYR A 720 1.70 7.08 -21.17
C TYR A 720 2.42 7.93 -22.24
N ASN A 721 2.18 7.63 -23.52
CA ASN A 721 2.81 8.33 -24.64
C ASN A 721 2.05 9.59 -25.10
N ASN A 722 1.07 10.07 -24.32
CA ASN A 722 0.31 11.31 -24.57
C ASN A 722 -0.41 11.40 -25.94
N TRP A 723 -0.81 10.26 -26.53
CA TRP A 723 -1.60 10.23 -27.76
C TRP A 723 -2.88 9.41 -27.60
N ALA A 724 -3.93 9.83 -28.30
CA ALA A 724 -5.17 9.07 -28.39
C ALA A 724 -5.93 9.40 -29.68
N LEU A 725 -6.82 8.48 -30.07
CA LEU A 725 -7.49 8.41 -31.35
C LEU A 725 -8.95 7.96 -31.17
N ASN A 726 -9.85 8.61 -31.87
CA ASN A 726 -11.29 8.31 -31.96
C ASN A 726 -11.80 8.75 -33.35
N SER A 727 -13.06 8.49 -33.69
CA SER A 727 -13.58 8.79 -35.04
C SER A 727 -13.39 10.25 -35.48
N ASP A 728 -13.55 11.21 -34.57
CA ASP A 728 -13.40 12.64 -34.87
C ASP A 728 -11.93 12.99 -35.18
N THR A 729 -11.01 12.55 -34.34
CA THR A 729 -9.57 12.80 -34.55
C THR A 729 -9.02 12.07 -35.78
N ILE A 730 -9.58 10.92 -36.15
CA ILE A 730 -9.28 10.23 -37.42
C ILE A 730 -9.70 11.10 -38.61
N ALA A 731 -10.91 11.67 -38.56
CA ALA A 731 -11.46 12.50 -39.62
C ALA A 731 -10.69 13.82 -39.78
N GLU A 732 -10.35 14.48 -38.67
CA GLU A 732 -9.61 15.74 -38.65
C GLU A 732 -8.16 15.57 -39.13
N ASN A 733 -7.46 14.56 -38.62
CA ASN A 733 -6.02 14.42 -38.82
C ASN A 733 -5.66 13.45 -39.96
N LYS A 734 -6.64 12.76 -40.55
CA LYS A 734 -6.46 11.70 -41.56
C LYS A 734 -5.49 10.61 -41.10
N MET A 735 -5.59 10.24 -39.83
CA MET A 735 -4.75 9.24 -39.16
C MET A 735 -5.66 8.09 -38.71
N GLY A 736 -5.51 6.90 -39.27
CA GLY A 736 -6.27 5.71 -38.88
C GLY A 736 -5.45 4.73 -38.03
N PHE A 737 -6.03 3.57 -37.73
CA PHE A 737 -5.36 2.52 -36.95
C PHE A 737 -4.10 1.96 -37.62
N LYS A 738 -4.09 1.90 -38.96
CA LYS A 738 -2.94 1.46 -39.73
C LYS A 738 -1.76 2.42 -39.55
N GLU A 739 -2.01 3.72 -39.66
CA GLU A 739 -0.98 4.73 -39.43
C GLU A 739 -0.52 4.67 -37.96
N VAL A 740 -1.43 4.62 -36.98
CA VAL A 740 -1.06 4.46 -35.57
C VAL A 740 -0.18 3.23 -35.36
N TYR A 741 -0.53 2.10 -35.96
CA TYR A 741 0.27 0.87 -35.91
C TYR A 741 1.67 1.09 -36.48
N GLU A 742 1.81 1.74 -37.63
CA GLU A 742 3.11 2.07 -38.24
C GLU A 742 3.92 3.05 -37.37
N TYR A 743 3.31 4.07 -36.78
CA TYR A 743 3.99 5.02 -35.88
C TYR A 743 4.46 4.33 -34.60
N CYS A 744 3.64 3.46 -34.01
CA CYS A 744 4.01 2.66 -32.85
C CYS A 744 5.14 1.68 -33.17
N LYS A 745 4.99 0.89 -34.25
CA LYS A 745 5.99 -0.09 -34.70
C LYS A 745 7.34 0.53 -35.04
N ASN A 746 7.34 1.74 -35.61
CA ASN A 746 8.56 2.47 -35.96
C ASN A 746 9.11 3.35 -34.83
N GLY A 747 8.55 3.29 -33.61
CA GLY A 747 9.02 4.06 -32.46
C GLY A 747 8.79 5.57 -32.54
N LYS A 748 7.87 6.03 -33.41
CA LYS A 748 7.60 7.46 -33.68
C LYS A 748 6.42 8.01 -32.87
N GLN A 749 6.16 7.48 -31.68
CA GLN A 749 4.99 7.85 -30.86
C GLN A 749 5.01 9.31 -30.38
N LYS A 750 6.19 9.93 -30.24
CA LYS A 750 6.31 11.37 -29.93
C LYS A 750 5.79 12.27 -31.05
N GLU A 751 5.97 11.87 -32.31
CA GLU A 751 5.38 12.57 -33.46
C GLU A 751 3.87 12.33 -33.52
N LEU A 752 3.43 11.10 -33.21
CA LEU A 752 2.02 10.73 -33.11
C LEU A 752 1.30 11.59 -32.07
N ALA A 753 1.88 11.80 -30.89
CA ALA A 753 1.32 12.64 -29.83
C ALA A 753 1.15 14.12 -30.22
N GLN A 754 1.91 14.62 -31.19
CA GLN A 754 1.71 15.98 -31.71
C GLN A 754 0.52 16.06 -32.68
N LYS A 755 0.29 14.99 -33.44
CA LYS A 755 -0.79 14.89 -34.43
C LYS A 755 -2.14 14.55 -33.78
N THR A 756 -2.14 13.62 -32.83
CA THR A 756 -3.35 13.10 -32.17
C THR A 756 -3.16 13.18 -30.65
N LYS A 757 -3.33 14.38 -30.09
CA LYS A 757 -3.06 14.67 -28.68
C LYS A 757 -4.07 13.95 -27.77
N LEU A 758 -3.59 13.33 -26.69
CA LEU A 758 -4.42 12.63 -25.69
C LEU A 758 -5.60 13.48 -25.18
N HIS A 759 -5.32 14.65 -24.62
CA HIS A 759 -6.35 15.50 -24.03
C HIS A 759 -7.40 15.94 -25.06
N SER A 760 -6.98 16.21 -26.30
CA SER A 760 -7.91 16.66 -27.36
C SER A 760 -8.89 15.55 -27.72
N ALA A 761 -8.42 14.31 -27.84
CA ALA A 761 -9.28 13.17 -28.15
C ALA A 761 -10.20 12.82 -26.97
N VAL A 762 -9.64 12.70 -25.75
CA VAL A 762 -10.39 12.28 -24.57
C VAL A 762 -11.36 13.36 -24.10
N LEU A 763 -10.92 14.62 -23.96
CA LEU A 763 -11.81 15.71 -23.53
C LEU A 763 -12.80 16.10 -24.64
N GLY A 764 -12.41 15.97 -25.91
CA GLY A 764 -13.35 16.09 -27.04
C GLY A 764 -14.47 15.05 -26.97
N MET A 765 -14.13 13.78 -26.70
CA MET A 765 -15.12 12.71 -26.45
C MET A 765 -16.03 13.04 -25.26
N VAL A 766 -15.45 13.52 -24.15
CA VAL A 766 -16.22 13.95 -22.97
C VAL A 766 -17.23 15.04 -23.33
N VAL A 767 -16.81 16.11 -24.00
CA VAL A 767 -17.68 17.23 -24.35
C VAL A 767 -18.81 16.79 -25.29
N LYS A 768 -18.48 15.94 -26.27
CA LYS A 768 -19.42 15.45 -27.29
C LYS A 768 -20.45 14.46 -26.74
N HIS A 769 -20.03 13.54 -25.87
CA HIS A 769 -20.88 12.42 -25.46
C HIS A 769 -21.43 12.52 -24.04
N LEU A 770 -20.72 13.13 -23.09
CA LEU A 770 -21.20 13.23 -21.71
C LEU A 770 -22.16 14.41 -21.57
N PRO A 771 -23.23 14.27 -20.76
CA PRO A 771 -24.27 15.27 -20.65
C PRO A 771 -23.83 16.47 -19.82
N SER A 772 -24.43 17.63 -20.09
CA SER A 772 -24.36 18.78 -19.19
C SER A 772 -25.28 18.58 -17.98
N PRO A 773 -25.04 19.29 -16.86
CA PRO A 773 -25.94 19.35 -15.71
C PRO A 773 -27.41 19.57 -16.06
N LEU A 774 -27.68 20.46 -17.02
CA LEU A 774 -29.03 20.81 -17.47
C LEU A 774 -29.77 19.62 -18.10
N VAL A 775 -29.03 18.70 -18.70
CA VAL A 775 -29.57 17.47 -19.29
C VAL A 775 -29.62 16.35 -18.26
N SER A 776 -28.55 16.15 -17.49
CA SER A 776 -28.42 15.03 -16.55
C SER A 776 -29.39 15.12 -15.38
N GLN A 777 -29.57 16.31 -14.81
CA GLN A 777 -30.41 16.49 -13.62
C GLN A 777 -31.86 16.06 -13.85
N LYS A 778 -32.38 16.23 -15.08
CA LYS A 778 -33.76 15.84 -15.44
C LYS A 778 -34.06 14.36 -15.23
N TYR A 779 -33.07 13.48 -15.39
CA TYR A 779 -33.27 12.05 -15.19
C TYR A 779 -32.56 11.53 -13.93
N ARG A 780 -31.62 12.28 -13.35
CA ARG A 780 -30.91 11.92 -12.13
C ARG A 780 -31.66 12.30 -10.86
N ILE A 781 -32.21 13.52 -10.76
CA ILE A 781 -32.95 13.99 -9.57
C ILE A 781 -34.07 13.03 -9.15
N PRO A 782 -34.91 12.49 -10.06
CA PRO A 782 -35.95 11.54 -9.69
C PRO A 782 -35.44 10.24 -9.06
N THR A 783 -34.16 9.92 -9.25
CA THR A 783 -33.51 8.72 -8.70
C THR A 783 -32.79 9.00 -7.39
N ILE A 784 -32.15 10.17 -7.24
CA ILE A 784 -31.32 10.47 -6.06
C ILE A 784 -32.04 11.30 -4.99
N TRP A 785 -33.22 11.83 -5.29
CA TRP A 785 -34.03 12.64 -4.39
C TRP A 785 -35.47 12.16 -4.35
N THR A 786 -35.98 11.86 -3.15
CA THR A 786 -37.33 11.31 -2.93
C THR A 786 -38.36 12.36 -2.50
N GLY A 787 -38.05 13.64 -2.72
CA GLY A 787 -38.97 14.74 -2.46
C GLY A 787 -40.01 14.92 -3.57
N ASP A 788 -40.91 15.89 -3.39
CA ASP A 788 -41.91 16.21 -4.41
C ASP A 788 -41.27 16.94 -5.60
N LEU A 789 -41.22 16.26 -6.75
CA LEU A 789 -40.67 16.81 -8.00
C LEU A 789 -41.49 18.00 -8.53
N GLN A 790 -42.73 18.18 -8.08
CA GLN A 790 -43.57 19.32 -8.46
C GLN A 790 -43.39 20.55 -7.56
N SER A 791 -42.65 20.43 -6.46
CA SER A 791 -42.32 21.56 -5.59
C SER A 791 -41.46 22.60 -6.32
N GLU A 792 -41.37 23.80 -5.75
CA GLU A 792 -40.50 24.85 -6.26
C GLU A 792 -39.04 24.37 -6.36
N GLU A 793 -38.57 23.65 -5.34
CA GLU A 793 -37.22 23.09 -5.27
C GLU A 793 -37.03 21.91 -6.22
N GLY A 794 -38.02 21.02 -6.33
CA GLY A 794 -37.98 19.90 -7.29
C GLY A 794 -37.85 20.41 -8.72
N LYS A 795 -38.64 21.41 -9.10
CA LYS A 795 -38.55 22.06 -10.42
C LYS A 795 -37.24 22.83 -10.60
N ALA A 796 -36.76 23.53 -9.58
CA ALA A 796 -35.49 24.24 -9.63
C ALA A 796 -34.32 23.28 -9.86
N MET A 797 -34.26 22.15 -9.13
CA MET A 797 -33.22 21.13 -9.29
C MET A 797 -33.30 20.43 -10.66
N MET A 798 -34.50 20.11 -11.14
CA MET A 798 -34.68 19.47 -12.45
C MET A 798 -34.25 20.37 -13.62
N ASN A 799 -34.36 21.69 -13.46
CA ASN A 799 -34.00 22.68 -14.47
C ASN A 799 -32.60 23.29 -14.27
N CYS A 800 -31.83 22.82 -13.29
CA CYS A 800 -30.56 23.43 -12.91
C CYS A 800 -30.71 24.94 -12.62
N ASP A 801 -31.79 25.41 -12.02
CA ASP A 801 -32.08 26.84 -11.95
C ASP A 801 -31.13 27.57 -10.96
N PRO A 802 -30.25 28.49 -11.42
CA PRO A 802 -29.36 29.23 -10.54
C PRO A 802 -30.09 30.28 -9.67
N LYS A 803 -31.33 30.63 -10.02
CA LYS A 803 -32.17 31.60 -9.28
C LYS A 803 -33.13 30.93 -8.30
N GLY A 804 -33.28 29.61 -8.36
CA GLY A 804 -34.13 28.86 -7.45
C GLY A 804 -33.53 28.74 -6.03
N PRO A 805 -34.24 28.09 -5.10
CA PRO A 805 -33.73 27.80 -3.77
C PRO A 805 -32.44 26.98 -3.84
N ILE A 806 -31.48 27.24 -2.93
CA ILE A 806 -30.25 26.46 -2.89
C ILE A 806 -30.60 25.02 -2.53
N ALA A 807 -30.08 24.06 -3.30
CA ALA A 807 -30.05 22.65 -2.93
C ALA A 807 -28.69 22.10 -3.33
N MET A 808 -27.90 21.71 -2.34
CA MET A 808 -26.58 21.13 -2.52
C MET A 808 -26.47 19.82 -1.75
N MET A 809 -25.90 18.81 -2.41
CA MET A 809 -25.56 17.54 -1.79
C MET A 809 -24.07 17.51 -1.47
N VAL A 810 -23.71 17.33 -0.21
CA VAL A 810 -22.32 17.20 0.23
C VAL A 810 -21.84 15.78 -0.06
N ASN A 811 -20.82 15.64 -0.92
CA ASN A 811 -20.24 14.34 -1.27
C ASN A 811 -18.96 14.03 -0.47
N ASP A 812 -18.26 15.05 -0.01
CA ASP A 812 -17.00 14.91 0.72
C ASP A 812 -16.87 16.03 1.77
N VAL A 813 -16.23 15.72 2.90
CA VAL A 813 -15.93 16.69 3.96
C VAL A 813 -14.49 16.48 4.36
N ALA A 814 -13.71 17.55 4.31
CA ALA A 814 -12.33 17.58 4.79
C ALA A 814 -12.16 18.67 5.83
N VAL A 815 -11.36 18.41 6.87
CA VAL A 815 -11.06 19.42 7.89
C VAL A 815 -9.71 20.06 7.59
N ASP A 816 -9.73 21.35 7.24
CA ASP A 816 -8.53 22.14 6.99
C ASP A 816 -8.01 22.76 8.30
N PRO A 817 -6.71 22.62 8.63
CA PRO A 817 -6.16 23.15 9.88
C PRO A 817 -6.24 24.68 10.02
N HIS A 818 -6.35 25.43 8.91
CA HIS A 818 -6.38 26.90 8.89
C HIS A 818 -7.78 27.43 8.60
N ALA A 819 -8.51 26.75 7.70
CA ALA A 819 -9.81 27.19 7.20
C ALA A 819 -11.02 26.54 7.91
N GLY A 820 -10.80 25.48 8.70
CA GLY A 820 -11.85 24.71 9.36
C GLY A 820 -12.52 23.70 8.43
N ASP A 821 -13.77 23.36 8.72
CA ASP A 821 -14.52 22.37 7.93
C ASP A 821 -14.76 22.86 6.49
N VAL A 822 -14.40 22.02 5.53
CA VAL A 822 -14.62 22.24 4.11
C VAL A 822 -15.55 21.16 3.58
N ALA A 823 -16.77 21.57 3.21
CA ALA A 823 -17.76 20.70 2.58
C ALA A 823 -17.65 20.80 1.06
N THR A 824 -17.33 19.70 0.41
CA THR A 824 -17.35 19.57 -1.05
C THR A 824 -18.68 18.96 -1.46
N GLY A 825 -19.30 19.51 -2.49
CA GLY A 825 -20.61 19.02 -2.92
C GLY A 825 -21.06 19.55 -4.27
N ARG A 826 -22.12 18.91 -4.78
CA ARG A 826 -22.77 19.30 -6.04
C ARG A 826 -23.95 20.23 -5.75
N ILE A 827 -23.93 21.42 -6.34
CA ILE A 827 -25.06 22.36 -6.29
C ILE A 827 -26.05 21.98 -7.40
N TYR A 828 -27.25 21.54 -7.01
CA TYR A 828 -28.31 21.12 -7.91
C TYR A 828 -29.24 22.28 -8.30
N SER A 829 -29.50 23.21 -7.39
CA SER A 829 -30.24 24.45 -7.65
C SER A 829 -29.72 25.61 -6.81
N GLY A 830 -30.02 26.84 -7.24
CA GLY A 830 -29.64 28.09 -6.59
C GLY A 830 -28.18 28.51 -6.81
N THR A 831 -27.78 29.57 -6.12
CA THR A 831 -26.42 30.13 -6.18
C THR A 831 -25.90 30.41 -4.79
N ILE A 832 -24.78 29.79 -4.42
CA ILE A 832 -24.17 29.94 -3.08
C ILE A 832 -23.17 31.08 -3.11
N ARG A 833 -23.33 32.03 -2.18
CA ARG A 833 -22.44 33.19 -2.00
C ARG A 833 -21.81 33.21 -0.61
N ARG A 834 -20.72 33.95 -0.47
CA ARG A 834 -20.22 34.34 0.85
C ARG A 834 -21.31 35.05 1.68
N GLY A 835 -21.49 34.62 2.93
CA GLY A 835 -22.48 35.15 3.87
C GLY A 835 -23.88 34.56 3.73
N THR A 836 -24.12 33.67 2.76
CA THR A 836 -25.44 33.04 2.58
C THR A 836 -25.80 32.21 3.82
N LEU A 837 -27.00 32.42 4.36
CA LEU A 837 -27.55 31.59 5.42
C LEU A 837 -28.19 30.35 4.79
N VAL A 838 -27.69 29.17 5.16
CA VAL A 838 -28.16 27.87 4.66
C VAL A 838 -28.50 26.98 5.84
N LYS A 839 -29.42 26.05 5.62
CA LYS A 839 -29.83 25.05 6.59
C LYS A 839 -29.24 23.69 6.25
N LEU A 840 -28.63 23.07 7.24
CA LEU A 840 -28.29 21.64 7.23
C LEU A 840 -29.58 20.88 7.51
N ILE A 841 -30.09 20.14 6.52
CA ILE A 841 -31.42 19.53 6.62
C ILE A 841 -31.41 18.34 7.59
N GLY A 842 -30.40 17.46 7.52
CA GLY A 842 -30.24 16.33 8.43
C GLY A 842 -30.09 16.75 9.87
N MET A 843 -29.25 17.76 10.12
CA MET A 843 -29.03 18.30 11.47
C MET A 843 -30.08 19.31 11.93
N GLN A 844 -30.97 19.76 11.04
CA GLN A 844 -31.95 20.83 11.29
C GLN A 844 -31.32 22.12 11.88
N LYS A 845 -30.14 22.52 11.37
CA LYS A 845 -29.36 23.64 11.91
C LYS A 845 -29.05 24.69 10.85
N ASP A 846 -29.19 25.96 11.20
CA ASP A 846 -28.86 27.08 10.31
C ASP A 846 -27.39 27.49 10.48
N VAL A 847 -26.70 27.68 9.36
CA VAL A 847 -25.26 27.99 9.28
C VAL A 847 -25.01 29.04 8.20
N SER A 848 -24.02 29.91 8.41
CA SER A 848 -23.62 30.92 7.44
C SER A 848 -22.35 30.50 6.69
N VAL A 849 -22.38 30.62 5.36
CA VAL A 849 -21.25 30.29 4.49
C VAL A 849 -20.14 31.34 4.62
N GLN A 850 -18.91 30.94 4.94
CA GLN A 850 -17.79 31.89 5.10
C GLN A 850 -17.06 32.17 3.79
N GLN A 851 -16.76 31.12 3.02
CA GLN A 851 -16.14 31.23 1.70
C GLN A 851 -16.68 30.14 0.78
N VAL A 852 -16.66 30.44 -0.52
CA VAL A 852 -17.01 29.50 -1.59
C VAL A 852 -15.80 29.39 -2.49
N CYS A 853 -15.39 28.17 -2.82
CA CYS A 853 -14.18 27.90 -3.57
C CYS A 853 -14.44 26.93 -4.71
N LEU A 854 -13.70 27.11 -5.81
CA LEU A 854 -13.65 26.20 -6.95
C LEU A 854 -12.29 25.49 -6.98
N TYR A 855 -12.27 24.22 -7.40
CA TYR A 855 -11.04 23.44 -7.53
C TYR A 855 -10.33 23.78 -8.85
N MET A 856 -9.11 24.31 -8.81
CA MET A 856 -8.27 24.50 -10.01
C MET A 856 -6.97 23.72 -9.86
N GLY A 857 -6.89 22.57 -10.53
CA GLY A 857 -5.88 21.58 -10.15
C GLY A 857 -6.11 21.14 -8.68
N PRO A 858 -5.06 21.01 -7.86
CA PRO A 858 -5.16 20.67 -6.44
C PRO A 858 -5.41 21.90 -5.54
N GLU A 859 -5.35 23.12 -6.10
CA GLU A 859 -5.53 24.35 -5.35
C GLU A 859 -7.03 24.73 -5.34
N ARG A 860 -7.51 25.21 -4.18
CA ARG A 860 -8.85 25.82 -4.07
C ARG A 860 -8.73 27.31 -4.30
N ILE A 861 -9.47 27.84 -5.28
CA ILE A 861 -9.53 29.26 -5.56
C ILE A 861 -10.84 29.81 -4.98
N THR A 862 -10.74 30.79 -4.09
CA THR A 862 -11.90 31.49 -3.55
C THR A 862 -12.59 32.32 -4.64
N VAL A 863 -13.91 32.20 -4.71
CA VAL A 863 -14.77 32.96 -5.63
C VAL A 863 -15.92 33.59 -4.86
N ASP A 864 -16.55 34.62 -5.43
CA ASP A 864 -17.64 35.34 -4.76
C ASP A 864 -18.93 34.51 -4.67
N GLU A 865 -19.24 33.78 -5.73
CA GLU A 865 -20.43 32.94 -5.83
C GLU A 865 -20.24 31.76 -6.80
N ILE A 866 -20.97 30.66 -6.57
CA ILE A 866 -21.03 29.50 -7.46
C ILE A 866 -22.49 29.12 -7.73
N PRO A 867 -22.93 29.08 -9.01
CA PRO A 867 -24.31 28.74 -9.39
C PRO A 867 -24.53 27.23 -9.56
N ALA A 868 -25.81 26.84 -9.65
CA ALA A 868 -26.27 25.49 -9.92
C ALA A 868 -25.60 24.84 -11.13
N GLY A 869 -25.27 23.55 -10.99
CA GLY A 869 -24.62 22.73 -12.00
C GLY A 869 -23.13 22.47 -11.74
N ASN A 870 -22.52 23.19 -10.79
CA ASN A 870 -21.10 23.10 -10.45
C ASN A 870 -20.86 22.28 -9.18
N ILE A 871 -19.64 21.73 -9.08
CA ILE A 871 -19.09 21.20 -7.82
C ILE A 871 -18.40 22.36 -7.10
N ALA A 872 -18.71 22.54 -5.82
CA ALA A 872 -18.22 23.63 -5.00
C ALA A 872 -17.61 23.10 -3.71
N ALA A 873 -16.56 23.76 -3.22
CA ALA A 873 -16.06 23.60 -1.86
C ALA A 873 -16.53 24.79 -1.02
N ILE A 874 -17.19 24.52 0.10
CA ILE A 874 -17.69 25.54 1.02
C ILE A 874 -16.92 25.47 2.32
N VAL A 875 -16.33 26.59 2.71
CA VAL A 875 -15.54 26.71 3.93
C VAL A 875 -16.40 27.35 5.03
N GLY A 876 -16.23 26.83 6.25
CA GLY A 876 -16.77 27.45 7.46
C GLY A 876 -18.16 26.95 7.89
N ILE A 877 -18.66 25.88 7.26
CA ILE A 877 -19.88 25.19 7.69
C ILE A 877 -19.51 24.18 8.79
N ARG A 878 -19.58 24.63 10.04
CA ARG A 878 -19.26 23.77 11.18
C ARG A 878 -20.27 22.65 11.34
N GLU A 879 -19.78 21.48 11.72
CA GLU A 879 -20.57 20.26 12.01
C GLU A 879 -21.23 19.60 10.79
N VAL A 880 -20.85 19.94 9.56
CA VAL A 880 -21.33 19.24 8.35
C VAL A 880 -20.74 17.84 8.20
N TYR A 881 -21.53 16.86 7.75
CA TYR A 881 -21.10 15.49 7.48
C TYR A 881 -21.19 15.17 5.99
N ALA A 882 -20.39 14.21 5.50
CA ALA A 882 -20.56 13.73 4.12
C ALA A 882 -21.95 13.05 3.99
N GLY A 883 -22.72 13.43 2.96
CA GLY A 883 -24.12 13.05 2.82
C GLY A 883 -25.14 14.05 3.31
N GLU A 884 -24.71 15.12 3.95
CA GLU A 884 -25.61 16.18 4.38
C GLU A 884 -26.22 16.93 3.18
N THR A 885 -27.48 17.35 3.34
CA THR A 885 -28.17 18.19 2.37
C THR A 885 -28.17 19.63 2.87
N ILE A 886 -27.63 20.55 2.05
CA ILE A 886 -27.58 21.97 2.36
C ILE A 886 -28.64 22.68 1.50
N SER A 887 -29.55 23.42 2.14
CA SER A 887 -30.58 24.16 1.42
C SER A 887 -30.98 25.47 2.10
N THR A 888 -31.48 26.45 1.33
CA THR A 888 -32.10 27.67 1.88
C THR A 888 -33.56 27.47 2.29
N SER A 889 -34.22 26.44 1.79
CA SER A 889 -35.61 26.11 2.13
C SER A 889 -35.70 24.74 2.79
N LYS A 890 -36.85 24.44 3.38
CA LYS A 890 -37.08 23.15 4.04
C LYS A 890 -37.42 22.10 2.99
N ILE A 891 -36.41 21.43 2.46
CA ILE A 891 -36.57 20.30 1.54
C ILE A 891 -36.43 18.96 2.26
N LYS A 892 -36.84 17.88 1.58
CA LYS A 892 -36.47 16.52 1.98
C LYS A 892 -34.97 16.31 1.67
N GLU A 893 -34.27 15.52 2.47
CA GLU A 893 -32.88 15.18 2.20
C GLU A 893 -32.75 14.40 0.88
N PHE A 894 -31.62 14.56 0.20
CA PHE A 894 -31.18 13.56 -0.79
C PHE A 894 -31.09 12.20 -0.12
N GLU A 895 -31.29 11.12 -0.88
CA GLU A 895 -31.27 9.79 -0.29
C GLU A 895 -29.99 9.57 0.52
N SER A 896 -30.17 9.32 1.83
CA SER A 896 -29.04 9.23 2.74
C SER A 896 -28.13 8.06 2.34
N PHE A 897 -26.82 8.29 2.37
CA PHE A 897 -25.83 7.21 2.27
C PHE A 897 -25.95 6.18 3.41
N MET A 898 -26.72 6.50 4.47
CA MET A 898 -26.69 5.87 5.79
C MET A 898 -27.92 5.00 6.14
N THR A 899 -28.64 4.43 5.18
CA THR A 899 -29.87 3.67 5.50
C THR A 899 -29.89 2.18 5.21
N THR A 900 -28.80 1.55 4.76
CA THR A 900 -28.76 0.07 4.59
C THR A 900 -27.52 -0.64 5.12
N VAL A 901 -26.45 0.06 5.51
CA VAL A 901 -25.24 -0.60 6.00
C VAL A 901 -24.82 -0.06 7.36
N GLU A 902 -25.20 -0.80 8.41
CA GLU A 902 -24.61 -0.60 9.73
C GLU A 902 -23.17 -1.11 9.72
N PRO A 903 -22.22 -0.42 10.37
CA PRO A 903 -20.87 -0.93 10.51
C PRO A 903 -20.91 -2.23 11.30
N VAL A 904 -20.33 -3.28 10.72
CA VAL A 904 -20.48 -4.65 11.23
C VAL A 904 -19.28 -5.13 12.03
N MET A 905 -18.13 -4.48 11.86
CA MET A 905 -16.91 -4.79 12.60
C MET A 905 -16.56 -3.66 13.53
N THR A 906 -16.14 -4.01 14.75
CA THR A 906 -15.73 -3.04 15.77
C THR A 906 -14.39 -3.43 16.34
N VAL A 907 -13.49 -2.46 16.50
CA VAL A 907 -12.22 -2.62 17.23
C VAL A 907 -12.23 -1.68 18.43
N SER A 908 -11.61 -2.10 19.53
CA SER A 908 -11.28 -1.15 20.60
C SER A 908 -10.00 -0.41 20.25
N VAL A 909 -10.00 0.90 20.52
CA VAL A 909 -8.91 1.83 20.24
C VAL A 909 -8.60 2.57 21.53
N GLU A 910 -7.37 2.45 21.99
CA GLU A 910 -6.87 3.17 23.15
C GLU A 910 -5.59 3.93 22.82
N PRO A 911 -5.34 5.10 23.41
CA PRO A 911 -4.08 5.79 23.20
C PRO A 911 -2.96 5.06 23.98
N LYS A 912 -1.77 4.94 23.39
CA LYS A 912 -0.59 4.38 24.09
C LYS A 912 -0.19 5.22 25.31
N SER A 913 -0.59 6.50 25.37
CA SER A 913 -0.40 7.38 26.51
C SER A 913 -1.73 8.01 26.95
N THR A 914 -1.99 8.02 28.25
CA THR A 914 -3.19 8.65 28.83
C THR A 914 -3.26 10.16 28.58
N LYS A 915 -2.13 10.81 28.29
CA LYS A 915 -2.08 12.24 27.93
C LYS A 915 -2.72 12.54 26.57
N ASP A 916 -2.76 11.56 25.68
CA ASP A 916 -3.27 11.72 24.31
C ASP A 916 -4.77 11.42 24.20
N LEU A 917 -5.43 11.00 25.29
CA LEU A 917 -6.85 10.65 25.31
C LEU A 917 -7.77 11.79 24.82
N PRO A 918 -7.62 13.06 25.25
CA PRO A 918 -8.45 14.14 24.74
C PRO A 918 -8.28 14.35 23.22
N LYS A 919 -7.04 14.20 22.74
CA LYS A 919 -6.69 14.33 21.32
C LYS A 919 -7.24 13.17 20.50
N LEU A 920 -7.22 11.94 21.03
CA LEU A 920 -7.85 10.78 20.40
C LEU A 920 -9.35 10.98 20.19
N ILE A 921 -10.06 11.51 21.20
CA ILE A 921 -11.51 11.77 21.11
C ILE A 921 -11.81 12.80 20.01
N GLU A 922 -11.00 13.85 19.91
CA GLU A 922 -11.11 14.87 18.87
C GLU A 922 -10.88 14.28 17.47
N VAL A 923 -9.82 13.48 17.31
CA VAL A 923 -9.47 12.81 16.05
C VAL A 923 -10.55 11.82 15.62
N ILE A 924 -11.06 10.99 16.54
CA ILE A 924 -12.14 10.05 16.25
C ILE A 924 -13.39 10.80 15.76
N ARG A 925 -13.74 11.93 16.39
CA ARG A 925 -14.85 12.78 15.94
C ARG A 925 -14.62 13.40 14.56
N GLN A 926 -13.37 13.72 14.24
CA GLN A 926 -13.01 14.22 12.92
C GLN A 926 -13.17 13.12 11.85
N ILE A 927 -12.63 11.93 12.11
CA ILE A 927 -12.71 10.80 11.18
C ILE A 927 -14.15 10.37 10.92
N THR A 928 -15.00 10.27 11.95
CA THR A 928 -16.42 9.90 11.78
C THR A 928 -17.22 10.96 11.03
N LYS A 929 -16.68 12.17 10.91
CA LYS A 929 -17.27 13.27 10.14
C LYS A 929 -16.87 13.22 8.67
N GLU A 930 -15.61 12.88 8.42
CA GLU A 930 -15.06 12.66 7.07
C GLU A 930 -15.66 11.41 6.44
N ASP A 931 -15.79 10.30 7.19
CA ASP A 931 -16.48 9.09 6.74
C ASP A 931 -17.66 8.69 7.65
N PRO A 932 -18.92 8.88 7.20
CA PRO A 932 -20.12 8.51 7.95
C PRO A 932 -20.26 7.00 8.17
N ASN A 933 -19.50 6.17 7.43
CA ASN A 933 -19.50 4.72 7.60
C ASN A 933 -18.65 4.26 8.81
N VAL A 934 -17.87 5.17 9.40
CA VAL A 934 -17.15 4.92 10.65
C VAL A 934 -18.01 5.42 11.82
N LYS A 935 -18.30 4.55 12.79
CA LYS A 935 -19.01 4.91 14.03
C LYS A 935 -18.10 4.76 15.23
N ALA A 936 -18.20 5.66 16.18
CA ALA A 936 -17.45 5.58 17.42
C ALA A 936 -18.38 5.57 18.64
N ALA A 937 -18.03 4.77 19.65
CA ALA A 937 -18.73 4.69 20.93
C ALA A 937 -17.72 4.62 22.08
N LEU A 938 -18.09 5.09 23.27
CA LEU A 938 -17.31 4.89 24.50
C LEU A 938 -17.92 3.73 25.28
N ASN A 939 -17.12 2.75 25.66
CA ASN A 939 -17.53 1.73 26.61
C ASN A 939 -17.45 2.31 28.04
N GLN A 940 -18.61 2.51 28.67
CA GLN A 940 -18.69 3.14 30.00
C GLN A 940 -18.14 2.25 31.12
N GLU A 941 -18.01 0.94 30.90
CA GLU A 941 -17.52 -0.01 31.90
C GLU A 941 -16.00 -0.15 31.88
N THR A 942 -15.39 -0.18 30.69
CA THR A 942 -13.94 -0.37 30.52
C THR A 942 -13.18 0.94 30.30
N GLY A 943 -13.88 2.01 29.88
CA GLY A 943 -13.25 3.27 29.46
C GLY A 943 -12.65 3.23 28.05
N GLU A 944 -12.77 2.10 27.34
CA GLU A 944 -12.25 1.88 25.99
C GLU A 944 -13.10 2.60 24.93
N HIS A 945 -12.47 3.19 23.91
CA HIS A 945 -13.17 3.69 22.73
C HIS A 945 -13.37 2.58 21.71
N LEU A 946 -14.60 2.35 21.27
CA LEU A 946 -14.94 1.40 20.23
C LEU A 946 -15.10 2.12 18.90
N LEU A 947 -14.40 1.64 17.88
CA LEU A 947 -14.44 2.15 16.52
C LEU A 947 -15.00 1.08 15.59
N SER A 948 -16.13 1.37 14.96
CA SER A 948 -16.84 0.46 14.07
C SER A 948 -16.74 0.91 12.62
N GLY A 949 -16.51 -0.03 11.70
CA GLY A 949 -16.38 0.23 10.28
C GLY A 949 -17.00 -0.88 9.42
N MET A 950 -16.88 -0.72 8.11
CA MET A 950 -17.52 -1.60 7.12
C MET A 950 -16.77 -2.93 6.91
N GLY A 951 -15.47 -2.94 7.20
CA GLY A 951 -14.57 -4.05 6.86
C GLY A 951 -13.19 -3.86 7.49
N GLU A 952 -12.31 -4.85 7.28
CA GLU A 952 -11.00 -4.91 7.94
C GLU A 952 -10.06 -3.83 7.41
N LEU A 953 -9.94 -3.72 6.08
CA LEU A 953 -9.13 -2.69 5.42
C LEU A 953 -9.62 -1.28 5.77
N HIS A 954 -10.94 -1.09 5.89
CA HIS A 954 -11.52 0.18 6.26
C HIS A 954 -11.09 0.60 7.67
N LEU A 955 -11.13 -0.32 8.63
CA LEU A 955 -10.65 -0.05 10.00
C LEU A 955 -9.12 0.11 10.06
N GLU A 956 -8.36 -0.63 9.26
CA GLU A 956 -6.90 -0.52 9.16
C GLU A 956 -6.46 0.87 8.67
N ILE A 957 -7.10 1.39 7.63
CA ILE A 957 -6.82 2.73 7.10
C ILE A 957 -7.23 3.80 8.11
N THR A 958 -8.35 3.58 8.79
CA THR A 958 -8.79 4.49 9.85
C THR A 958 -7.77 4.52 10.99
N GLN A 959 -7.21 3.38 11.39
CA GLN A 959 -6.11 3.31 12.35
C GLN A 959 -4.88 4.08 11.86
N TYR A 960 -4.49 3.88 10.60
CA TYR A 960 -3.35 4.59 10.02
C TYR A 960 -3.54 6.11 10.04
N ARG A 961 -4.74 6.63 9.72
CA ARG A 961 -5.05 8.07 9.81
C ARG A 961 -4.85 8.59 11.24
N ILE A 962 -5.28 7.83 12.26
CA ILE A 962 -5.10 8.23 13.66
C ILE A 962 -3.62 8.27 14.05
N GLU A 963 -2.85 7.23 13.70
CA GLU A 963 -1.44 7.11 14.10
C GLU A 963 -0.52 8.06 13.31
N THR A 964 -0.71 8.16 11.99
CA THR A 964 0.20 8.85 11.07
C THR A 964 -0.21 10.31 10.87
N ASP A 965 -1.45 10.56 10.43
CA ASP A 965 -1.90 11.92 10.06
C ASP A 965 -2.09 12.79 11.30
N HIS A 966 -2.79 12.24 12.28
CA HIS A 966 -3.11 12.95 13.51
C HIS A 966 -2.04 12.80 14.60
N LYS A 967 -1.05 11.92 14.39
CA LYS A 967 0.07 11.69 15.32
C LYS A 967 -0.44 11.33 16.72
N VAL A 968 -1.37 10.40 16.79
CA VAL A 968 -1.89 9.84 18.05
C VAL A 968 -1.57 8.35 18.07
N PRO A 969 -0.50 7.92 18.76
CA PRO A 969 -0.16 6.50 18.83
C PRO A 969 -1.26 5.72 19.56
N ILE A 970 -1.85 4.73 18.89
CA ILE A 970 -2.96 3.94 19.44
C ILE A 970 -2.60 2.46 19.54
N GLN A 971 -3.35 1.76 20.39
CA GLN A 971 -3.37 0.31 20.50
C GLN A 971 -4.76 -0.17 20.10
N VAL A 972 -4.82 -1.14 19.19
CA VAL A 972 -6.06 -1.63 18.59
C VAL A 972 -6.23 -3.11 18.91
N SER A 973 -7.43 -3.52 19.31
CA SER A 973 -7.77 -4.94 19.54
C SER A 973 -8.16 -5.67 18.25
N THR A 974 -8.27 -6.99 18.31
CA THR A 974 -8.78 -7.79 17.19
C THR A 974 -10.25 -7.44 16.90
N PRO A 975 -10.73 -7.47 15.63
CA PRO A 975 -12.11 -7.13 15.31
C PRO A 975 -13.13 -8.00 16.06
N ILE A 976 -14.14 -7.35 16.63
CA ILE A 976 -15.18 -7.93 17.48
C ILE A 976 -16.56 -7.80 16.81
N VAL A 977 -17.38 -8.85 16.97
CA VAL A 977 -18.80 -8.85 16.59
C VAL A 977 -19.67 -8.46 17.79
N VAL A 978 -20.63 -7.56 17.56
CA VAL A 978 -21.58 -7.10 18.58
C VAL A 978 -22.85 -7.96 18.56
N TYR A 979 -23.08 -8.72 19.64
CA TYR A 979 -24.28 -9.55 19.81
C TYR A 979 -25.44 -8.75 20.43
N LYS A 980 -26.64 -9.36 20.46
CA LYS A 980 -27.80 -8.84 21.21
C LYS A 980 -28.40 -9.95 22.06
N GLU A 981 -29.20 -9.60 23.05
CA GLU A 981 -29.93 -10.57 23.88
C GLU A 981 -31.42 -10.56 23.57
N THR A 982 -32.05 -11.73 23.61
CA THR A 982 -33.50 -11.89 23.52
C THR A 982 -33.95 -13.16 24.25
N ILE A 983 -35.23 -13.50 24.18
CA ILE A 983 -35.82 -14.69 24.81
C ILE A 983 -36.48 -15.61 23.78
N ALA A 984 -36.53 -16.92 24.06
CA ALA A 984 -37.17 -17.88 23.15
C ALA A 984 -38.66 -18.11 23.42
N LYS A 985 -39.10 -17.99 24.68
CA LYS A 985 -40.47 -18.31 25.12
C LYS A 985 -40.95 -17.29 26.16
N SER A 986 -42.24 -17.30 26.47
CA SER A 986 -42.77 -16.49 27.58
C SER A 986 -42.31 -17.03 28.93
N SER A 987 -42.07 -16.13 29.89
CA SER A 987 -41.85 -16.50 31.28
C SER A 987 -43.17 -16.75 32.01
N ALA A 988 -43.12 -17.48 33.12
CA ALA A 988 -44.16 -17.35 34.12
C ALA A 988 -44.09 -15.95 34.76
N THR A 989 -45.17 -15.51 35.40
CA THR A 989 -45.14 -14.31 36.25
C THR A 989 -44.26 -14.58 37.46
N LEU A 990 -43.21 -13.79 37.64
CA LEU A 990 -42.28 -13.91 38.77
C LEU A 990 -42.40 -12.68 39.67
N GLU A 991 -42.40 -12.91 40.99
CA GLU A 991 -42.38 -11.86 42.01
C GLU A 991 -40.93 -11.56 42.41
N GLY A 992 -40.44 -10.36 42.11
CA GLY A 992 -39.22 -9.87 42.75
C GLY A 992 -39.51 -8.82 43.80
N LYS A 993 -38.57 -8.71 44.74
CA LYS A 993 -38.71 -7.93 45.97
C LYS A 993 -37.66 -6.84 45.99
N SER A 994 -37.99 -5.68 46.54
CA SER A 994 -36.98 -4.68 46.88
C SER A 994 -36.03 -5.20 47.96
N PRO A 995 -34.81 -4.65 48.08
CA PRO A 995 -33.87 -4.99 49.14
C PRO A 995 -34.46 -4.94 50.55
N ASN A 996 -35.35 -3.99 50.83
CA ASN A 996 -36.08 -3.89 52.11
C ASN A 996 -37.31 -4.83 52.22
N LYS A 997 -37.62 -5.63 51.20
CA LYS A 997 -38.74 -6.58 51.11
C LYS A 997 -40.14 -5.97 51.18
N HIS A 998 -40.26 -4.65 51.22
CA HIS A 998 -41.54 -3.94 51.33
C HIS A 998 -42.25 -3.77 50.00
N ASN A 999 -41.51 -3.71 48.89
CA ASN A 999 -42.08 -3.58 47.56
C ASN A 999 -41.91 -4.86 46.77
N LYS A 1000 -42.94 -5.23 46.04
CA LYS A 1000 -42.98 -6.45 45.23
C LYS A 1000 -43.51 -6.12 43.87
N PHE A 1001 -42.83 -6.59 42.83
CA PHE A 1001 -43.27 -6.44 41.45
C PHE A 1001 -43.44 -7.83 40.84
N LYS A 1002 -44.62 -8.11 40.30
CA LYS A 1002 -44.91 -9.32 39.56
C LYS A 1002 -44.82 -9.00 38.07
N LEU A 1003 -43.76 -9.49 37.44
CA LEU A 1003 -43.47 -9.22 36.04
C LEU A 1003 -43.47 -10.51 35.24
N ARG A 1004 -43.81 -10.40 33.96
CA ARG A 1004 -43.59 -11.44 32.95
C ARG A 1004 -42.95 -10.84 31.71
N VAL A 1005 -42.25 -11.69 30.95
CA VAL A 1005 -41.66 -11.30 29.66
C VAL A 1005 -42.15 -12.23 28.56
N GLU A 1006 -42.35 -11.67 27.38
CA GLU A 1006 -42.75 -12.42 26.19
C GLU A 1006 -41.89 -12.02 25.00
N PRO A 1007 -41.52 -12.98 24.13
CA PRO A 1007 -40.84 -12.66 22.88
C PRO A 1007 -41.77 -11.85 21.98
N MET A 1008 -41.23 -10.80 21.37
CA MET A 1008 -41.94 -10.05 20.35
C MET A 1008 -41.94 -10.81 19.04
N GLU A 1009 -43.06 -10.81 18.35
CA GLU A 1009 -43.22 -11.35 17.01
C GLU A 1009 -42.27 -10.65 16.03
N GLU A 1010 -41.65 -11.41 15.13
CA GLU A 1010 -40.59 -10.90 14.26
C GLU A 1010 -41.07 -9.78 13.32
N GLU A 1011 -42.30 -9.91 12.80
CA GLU A 1011 -42.91 -8.89 11.95
C GLU A 1011 -43.16 -7.57 12.68
N ILE A 1012 -43.65 -7.64 13.93
CA ILE A 1012 -43.88 -6.49 14.80
C ILE A 1012 -42.54 -5.82 15.14
N ARG A 1013 -41.50 -6.63 15.43
CA ARG A 1013 -40.15 -6.15 15.73
C ARG A 1013 -39.54 -5.39 14.55
N ILE A 1014 -39.67 -5.88 13.32
CA ILE A 1014 -39.16 -5.20 12.12
C ILE A 1014 -39.85 -3.85 11.92
N LYS A 1015 -41.19 -3.83 11.98
CA LYS A 1015 -41.97 -2.58 11.86
C LYS A 1015 -41.65 -1.58 12.97
N LEU A 1016 -41.38 -2.05 14.19
CA LEU A 1016 -40.96 -1.20 15.30
C LEU A 1016 -39.57 -0.58 15.08
N ILE A 1017 -38.62 -1.34 14.51
CA ILE A 1017 -37.28 -0.85 14.12
C ILE A 1017 -37.41 0.23 13.04
N GLU A 1018 -38.21 -0.01 12.00
CA GLU A 1018 -38.43 0.93 10.90
C GLU A 1018 -39.10 2.23 11.37
N ALA A 1019 -40.05 2.13 12.30
CA ALA A 1019 -40.74 3.28 12.86
C ALA A 1019 -39.86 4.16 13.76
N ARG A 1020 -38.66 3.66 14.16
CA ARG A 1020 -37.67 4.35 15.02
C ARG A 1020 -38.29 4.96 16.29
N LEU A 1021 -39.32 4.31 16.84
CA LEU A 1021 -40.00 4.78 18.04
C LEU A 1021 -39.16 4.47 19.28
N GLN A 1022 -38.85 5.49 20.08
CA GLN A 1022 -38.16 5.35 21.37
C GLN A 1022 -38.64 6.39 22.38
N GLY A 1023 -38.50 6.08 23.66
CA GLY A 1023 -38.77 6.97 24.78
C GLY A 1023 -39.97 6.56 25.63
N LYS A 1024 -40.30 7.43 26.60
CA LYS A 1024 -41.44 7.25 27.50
C LYS A 1024 -42.74 7.54 26.74
N VAL A 1025 -43.76 6.71 26.90
CA VAL A 1025 -45.09 6.93 26.34
C VAL A 1025 -45.93 7.68 27.38
N ARG A 1026 -46.29 8.94 27.09
CA ARG A 1026 -47.12 9.76 27.98
C ARG A 1026 -48.59 9.66 27.59
N GLU A 1027 -49.49 9.78 28.56
CA GLU A 1027 -50.95 9.75 28.33
C GLU A 1027 -51.45 10.84 27.35
N LYS A 1028 -50.67 11.90 27.12
CA LYS A 1028 -50.97 13.00 26.19
C LYS A 1028 -50.46 12.76 24.76
N ASP A 1029 -49.66 11.72 24.52
CA ASP A 1029 -49.05 11.43 23.22
C ASP A 1029 -50.04 10.70 22.30
N LYS A 1030 -51.08 11.43 21.85
CA LYS A 1030 -52.16 10.90 21.01
C LYS A 1030 -51.71 10.29 19.68
N GLU A 1031 -50.46 10.52 19.26
CA GLU A 1031 -49.88 10.00 18.03
C GLU A 1031 -49.18 8.64 18.17
N ILE A 1032 -48.75 8.24 19.37
CA ILE A 1032 -47.96 7.01 19.56
C ILE A 1032 -48.86 5.77 19.56
N VAL A 1033 -50.03 5.85 20.21
CA VAL A 1033 -50.97 4.72 20.32
C VAL A 1033 -51.47 4.25 18.94
N PRO A 1034 -51.90 5.13 18.01
CA PRO A 1034 -52.25 4.71 16.65
C PRO A 1034 -51.06 4.08 15.91
N LYS A 1035 -49.85 4.65 16.02
CA LYS A 1035 -48.65 4.10 15.38
C LYS A 1035 -48.29 2.70 15.90
N LEU A 1036 -48.45 2.43 17.19
CA LEU A 1036 -48.25 1.09 17.76
C LEU A 1036 -49.29 0.09 17.24
N MET A 1037 -50.54 0.52 17.08
CA MET A 1037 -51.58 -0.31 16.45
C MET A 1037 -51.27 -0.58 14.97
N ASP A 1038 -50.77 0.40 14.22
CA ASP A 1038 -50.34 0.25 12.82
C ASP A 1038 -49.15 -0.72 12.68
N ILE A 1039 -48.26 -0.73 13.67
CA ILE A 1039 -47.13 -1.67 13.76
C ILE A 1039 -47.60 -3.11 14.03
N GLY A 1040 -48.77 -3.28 14.67
CA GLY A 1040 -49.39 -4.58 14.92
C GLY A 1040 -49.63 -4.94 16.39
N PHE A 1041 -49.40 -4.01 17.33
CA PHE A 1041 -49.75 -4.22 18.74
C PHE A 1041 -51.28 -4.19 18.95
N SER A 1042 -51.77 -4.97 19.90
CA SER A 1042 -53.19 -4.92 20.24
C SER A 1042 -53.57 -3.55 20.82
N ARG A 1043 -54.84 -3.18 20.71
CA ARG A 1043 -55.34 -1.90 21.21
C ARG A 1043 -55.08 -1.70 22.71
N ASP A 1044 -55.13 -2.78 23.47
CA ASP A 1044 -54.94 -2.75 24.92
C ASP A 1044 -53.46 -2.59 25.27
N GLU A 1045 -52.57 -3.34 24.62
CA GLU A 1045 -51.11 -3.18 24.77
C GLU A 1045 -50.64 -1.78 24.36
N ALA A 1046 -51.14 -1.25 23.24
CA ALA A 1046 -50.76 0.06 22.74
C ALA A 1046 -51.16 1.20 23.69
N LYS A 1047 -52.32 1.08 24.37
CA LYS A 1047 -52.77 2.07 25.37
C LYS A 1047 -52.03 1.96 26.69
N SER A 1048 -51.70 0.74 27.09
CA SER A 1048 -51.01 0.43 28.34
C SER A 1048 -49.48 0.51 28.25
N ALA A 1049 -48.94 0.84 27.08
CA ALA A 1049 -47.51 1.02 26.88
C ALA A 1049 -46.97 2.18 27.73
N TRP A 1050 -45.91 1.92 28.50
CA TRP A 1050 -45.24 2.91 29.35
C TRP A 1050 -43.94 3.44 28.73
N ALA A 1051 -43.21 2.59 28.01
CA ALA A 1051 -41.96 2.98 27.36
C ALA A 1051 -41.59 2.04 26.21
N ILE A 1052 -40.87 2.58 25.22
CA ILE A 1052 -40.23 1.84 24.14
C ILE A 1052 -38.74 2.13 24.20
N HIS A 1053 -37.90 1.11 24.28
CA HIS A 1053 -36.45 1.28 24.39
C HIS A 1053 -35.68 0.13 23.73
N ASN A 1054 -34.67 0.43 22.91
CA ASN A 1054 -33.88 -0.58 22.17
C ASN A 1054 -34.74 -1.62 21.41
N ASN A 1055 -35.90 -1.22 20.86
CA ASN A 1055 -36.86 -2.13 20.20
C ASN A 1055 -37.49 -3.16 21.16
N ASN A 1056 -37.68 -2.78 22.41
CA ASN A 1056 -38.44 -3.50 23.44
C ASN A 1056 -39.56 -2.59 23.95
N ILE A 1057 -40.59 -3.16 24.54
CA ILE A 1057 -41.74 -2.40 25.06
C ILE A 1057 -42.07 -2.82 26.49
N LEU A 1058 -42.41 -1.84 27.33
CA LEU A 1058 -42.93 -2.02 28.68
C LEU A 1058 -44.43 -1.72 28.70
N ILE A 1059 -45.22 -2.66 29.22
CA ILE A 1059 -46.70 -2.61 29.22
C ILE A 1059 -47.20 -2.83 30.65
N ASP A 1060 -48.18 -2.02 31.07
CA ASP A 1060 -48.85 -2.18 32.36
C ASP A 1060 -50.23 -2.83 32.22
N GLU A 1061 -50.37 -4.03 32.78
CA GLU A 1061 -51.64 -4.78 32.84
C GLU A 1061 -52.21 -4.84 34.27
N SER A 1062 -51.56 -4.17 35.23
CA SER A 1062 -52.02 -4.17 36.62
C SER A 1062 -53.33 -3.40 36.78
N ARG A 1063 -54.13 -3.79 37.80
CA ARG A 1063 -55.43 -3.16 38.08
C ARG A 1063 -55.53 -2.76 39.54
N GLY A 1064 -55.70 -1.46 39.79
CA GLY A 1064 -56.00 -0.93 41.13
C GLY A 1064 -54.82 -0.90 42.11
N VAL A 1065 -53.58 -0.93 41.62
CA VAL A 1065 -52.38 -0.85 42.48
C VAL A 1065 -52.19 0.59 43.00
N GLN A 1066 -52.28 0.76 44.31
CA GLN A 1066 -52.04 2.06 44.95
C GLN A 1066 -50.57 2.47 44.83
N ASN A 1067 -50.34 3.77 44.60
CA ASN A 1067 -49.03 4.40 44.53
C ASN A 1067 -48.10 3.95 43.37
N LEU A 1068 -48.60 3.14 42.43
CA LEU A 1068 -47.82 2.65 41.28
C LEU A 1068 -47.39 3.79 40.33
N ASN A 1069 -48.27 4.77 40.12
CA ASN A 1069 -47.97 5.94 39.28
C ASN A 1069 -46.82 6.79 39.84
N GLU A 1070 -46.62 6.82 41.15
CA GLU A 1070 -45.53 7.58 41.79
C GLU A 1070 -44.16 6.95 41.52
N VAL A 1071 -44.10 5.62 41.35
CA VAL A 1071 -42.86 4.89 41.06
C VAL A 1071 -42.68 4.58 39.57
N LYS A 1072 -43.64 4.96 38.71
CA LYS A 1072 -43.64 4.71 37.26
C LYS A 1072 -42.32 5.10 36.60
N GLU A 1073 -41.75 6.25 36.94
CA GLU A 1073 -40.48 6.69 36.37
C GLU A 1073 -39.31 5.78 36.74
N LEU A 1074 -39.30 5.27 37.97
CA LEU A 1074 -38.27 4.34 38.45
C LEU A 1074 -38.43 2.97 37.80
N VAL A 1075 -39.66 2.50 37.60
CA VAL A 1075 -39.94 1.24 36.89
C VAL A 1075 -39.48 1.33 35.43
N VAL A 1076 -39.80 2.44 34.75
CA VAL A 1076 -39.36 2.69 33.37
C VAL A 1076 -37.83 2.74 33.28
N GLN A 1077 -37.16 3.41 34.23
CA GLN A 1077 -35.70 3.44 34.27
C GLN A 1077 -35.12 2.04 34.49
N GLY A 1078 -35.64 1.27 35.44
CA GLY A 1078 -35.20 -0.11 35.69
C GLY A 1078 -35.40 -1.04 34.48
N PHE A 1079 -36.46 -0.83 33.70
CA PHE A 1079 -36.66 -1.48 32.40
C PHE A 1079 -35.60 -1.05 31.38
N MET A 1080 -35.35 0.25 31.22
CA MET A 1080 -34.33 0.76 30.29
C MET A 1080 -32.95 0.21 30.62
N ASP A 1081 -32.58 0.16 31.91
CA ASP A 1081 -31.33 -0.40 32.39
C ASP A 1081 -31.23 -1.90 32.04
N ALA A 1082 -32.29 -2.67 32.29
CA ALA A 1082 -32.36 -4.10 31.94
C ALA A 1082 -32.28 -4.36 30.43
N MET A 1083 -32.76 -3.43 29.60
CA MET A 1083 -32.70 -3.54 28.14
C MET A 1083 -31.37 -3.04 27.55
N ASN A 1084 -30.60 -2.24 28.29
CA ASN A 1084 -29.26 -1.82 27.90
C ASN A 1084 -28.23 -2.92 28.16
N GLU A 1085 -28.37 -3.65 29.27
CA GLU A 1085 -27.46 -4.71 29.70
C GLU A 1085 -28.23 -6.00 30.03
N GLY A 1086 -28.26 -6.96 29.11
CA GLY A 1086 -28.94 -8.23 29.33
C GLY A 1086 -28.24 -9.16 30.35
N PRO A 1087 -28.98 -10.15 30.90
CA PRO A 1087 -28.49 -11.03 31.96
C PRO A 1087 -27.43 -12.06 31.52
N LEU A 1088 -27.33 -12.39 30.23
CA LEU A 1088 -26.37 -13.40 29.74
C LEU A 1088 -24.97 -12.84 29.63
N ALA A 1089 -24.79 -11.69 28.98
CA ALA A 1089 -23.47 -11.17 28.66
C ALA A 1089 -23.41 -9.63 28.67
N LYS A 1090 -24.38 -8.95 29.28
CA LYS A 1090 -24.55 -7.50 29.23
C LYS A 1090 -24.58 -6.98 27.80
N GLU A 1091 -25.16 -7.74 26.88
CA GLU A 1091 -25.42 -7.24 25.52
C GLU A 1091 -26.80 -6.58 25.48
N ARG A 1092 -27.01 -5.64 24.56
CA ARG A 1092 -28.30 -4.93 24.48
C ARG A 1092 -29.42 -5.90 24.14
N CYS A 1093 -30.54 -5.78 24.85
CA CYS A 1093 -31.73 -6.60 24.63
C CYS A 1093 -32.54 -6.04 23.46
N ILE A 1094 -33.13 -6.92 22.64
CA ILE A 1094 -34.06 -6.54 21.57
C ILE A 1094 -35.24 -7.52 21.48
N GLY A 1095 -36.40 -7.01 21.03
CA GLY A 1095 -37.57 -7.84 20.75
C GLY A 1095 -38.22 -8.47 21.98
N ILE A 1096 -38.24 -7.78 23.12
CA ILE A 1096 -38.85 -8.25 24.37
C ILE A 1096 -40.06 -7.38 24.72
N LYS A 1097 -41.20 -8.02 25.02
CA LYS A 1097 -42.37 -7.39 25.65
C LYS A 1097 -42.31 -7.66 27.15
N VAL A 1098 -42.27 -6.62 27.97
CA VAL A 1098 -42.22 -6.73 29.44
C VAL A 1098 -43.56 -6.26 29.98
N TYR A 1099 -44.23 -7.11 30.76
CA TYR A 1099 -45.53 -6.82 31.34
C TYR A 1099 -45.43 -6.70 32.86
N ILE A 1100 -46.11 -5.69 33.40
CA ILE A 1100 -46.37 -5.51 34.82
C ILE A 1100 -47.74 -6.11 35.10
N ASP A 1101 -47.78 -7.30 35.70
CA ASP A 1101 -49.05 -7.98 35.99
C ASP A 1101 -49.67 -7.46 37.30
N ASP A 1102 -48.83 -7.20 38.30
CA ASP A 1102 -49.26 -6.77 39.65
C ASP A 1102 -48.08 -6.16 40.41
N ALA A 1103 -48.36 -5.33 41.42
CA ALA A 1103 -47.35 -4.80 42.32
C ALA A 1103 -47.92 -4.53 43.72
N ASN A 1104 -47.11 -4.76 44.74
CA ASN A 1104 -47.42 -4.40 46.12
C ASN A 1104 -46.39 -3.38 46.59
N LEU A 1105 -46.83 -2.18 46.96
CA LEU A 1105 -45.97 -1.04 47.27
C LEU A 1105 -46.23 -0.57 48.69
N HIS A 1106 -45.16 -0.23 49.41
CA HIS A 1106 -45.27 0.33 50.75
C HIS A 1106 -46.03 1.67 50.74
N GLU A 1107 -46.75 2.02 51.81
CA GLU A 1107 -47.50 3.29 51.85
C GLU A 1107 -46.55 4.50 51.82
N ASP A 1108 -45.52 4.51 52.67
CA ASP A 1108 -44.53 5.59 52.72
C ASP A 1108 -43.54 5.61 51.55
N ALA A 1109 -43.34 6.79 50.96
CA ALA A 1109 -42.42 7.01 49.84
C ALA A 1109 -40.94 6.75 50.19
N ILE A 1110 -40.54 6.89 51.45
CA ILE A 1110 -39.16 6.63 51.93
C ILE A 1110 -38.76 5.16 51.65
N HIS A 1111 -39.71 4.24 51.77
CA HIS A 1111 -39.49 2.81 51.51
C HIS A 1111 -39.56 2.45 50.02
N ARG A 1112 -39.80 3.42 49.13
CA ARG A 1112 -40.02 3.25 47.67
C ARG A 1112 -39.02 4.03 46.81
N GLY A 1113 -37.90 4.46 47.38
CA GLY A 1113 -36.88 5.22 46.66
C GLY A 1113 -36.18 4.44 45.53
N PRO A 1114 -35.34 5.12 44.72
CA PRO A 1114 -34.63 4.51 43.58
C PRO A 1114 -33.81 3.27 43.94
N ALA A 1115 -33.10 3.30 45.08
CA ALA A 1115 -32.32 2.17 45.59
C ALA A 1115 -33.16 0.93 45.95
N GLN A 1116 -34.49 1.08 46.06
CA GLN A 1116 -35.41 -0.01 46.35
C GLN A 1116 -36.11 -0.51 45.09
N VAL A 1117 -36.63 0.40 44.26
CA VAL A 1117 -37.43 0.05 43.08
C VAL A 1117 -36.57 -0.41 41.90
N LEU A 1118 -35.45 0.27 41.61
CA LEU A 1118 -34.61 -0.08 40.46
C LEU A 1118 -34.08 -1.53 40.55
N PRO A 1119 -33.45 -1.97 41.67
CA PRO A 1119 -32.97 -3.34 41.75
C PRO A 1119 -34.12 -4.36 41.73
N ALA A 1120 -35.28 -4.03 42.32
CA ALA A 1120 -36.44 -4.92 42.31
C ALA A 1120 -36.91 -5.18 40.87
N VAL A 1121 -37.07 -4.12 40.07
CA VAL A 1121 -37.56 -4.24 38.68
C VAL A 1121 -36.50 -4.89 37.79
N THR A 1122 -35.27 -4.40 37.78
CA THR A 1122 -34.19 -4.89 36.90
C THR A 1122 -33.87 -6.37 37.18
N ARG A 1123 -33.73 -6.77 38.46
CA ARG A 1123 -33.46 -8.18 38.82
C ARG A 1123 -34.63 -9.10 38.47
N THR A 1124 -35.88 -8.63 38.64
CA THR A 1124 -37.06 -9.42 38.25
C THR A 1124 -37.09 -9.63 36.73
N ILE A 1125 -36.80 -8.59 35.94
CA ILE A 1125 -36.71 -8.72 34.48
C ILE A 1125 -35.63 -9.73 34.09
N TYR A 1126 -34.44 -9.69 34.71
CA TYR A 1126 -33.40 -10.70 34.48
C TYR A 1126 -33.84 -12.12 34.84
N ALA A 1127 -34.52 -12.30 35.97
CA ALA A 1127 -35.08 -13.59 36.36
C ALA A 1127 -36.10 -14.09 35.34
N CYS A 1128 -37.02 -13.23 34.90
CA CYS A 1128 -38.02 -13.54 33.90
C CYS A 1128 -37.35 -13.94 32.58
N MET A 1129 -36.39 -13.15 32.10
CA MET A 1129 -35.64 -13.44 30.88
C MET A 1129 -34.90 -14.79 30.92
N LEU A 1130 -34.21 -15.09 32.03
CA LEU A 1130 -33.48 -16.35 32.18
C LEU A 1130 -34.43 -17.56 32.27
N SER A 1131 -35.58 -17.41 32.94
CA SER A 1131 -36.64 -18.44 32.97
C SER A 1131 -37.30 -18.66 31.60
N ALA A 1132 -37.30 -17.62 30.77
CA ALA A 1132 -37.81 -17.55 29.41
C ALA A 1132 -36.82 -18.07 28.34
N ASP A 1133 -35.77 -18.78 28.75
CA ASP A 1133 -34.73 -19.32 27.86
C ASP A 1133 -34.06 -18.18 27.06
N ALA A 1134 -33.38 -17.29 27.79
CA ALA A 1134 -32.59 -16.19 27.24
C ALA A 1134 -31.49 -16.71 26.30
N LEU A 1135 -31.27 -16.00 25.20
CA LEU A 1135 -30.30 -16.38 24.16
C LEU A 1135 -29.67 -15.17 23.48
N LEU A 1136 -28.47 -15.37 22.94
CA LEU A 1136 -27.80 -14.39 22.09
C LEU A 1136 -28.35 -14.42 20.67
N LEU A 1137 -28.44 -13.24 20.08
CA LEU A 1137 -28.61 -13.01 18.65
C LEU A 1137 -27.28 -12.58 18.06
N GLU A 1138 -26.96 -13.13 16.90
CA GLU A 1138 -25.81 -12.74 16.08
C GLU A 1138 -26.24 -11.83 14.92
N PRO A 1139 -25.41 -10.86 14.53
CA PRO A 1139 -25.68 -10.05 13.36
C PRO A 1139 -25.43 -10.88 12.10
N LYS A 1140 -26.33 -10.72 11.13
CA LYS A 1140 -26.23 -11.33 9.81
C LYS A 1140 -26.03 -10.25 8.76
N GLN A 1141 -25.32 -10.61 7.69
CA GLN A 1141 -25.23 -9.82 6.48
C GLN A 1141 -25.85 -10.58 5.32
N LEU A 1142 -26.56 -9.86 4.46
CA LEU A 1142 -27.04 -10.34 3.18
C LEU A 1142 -25.91 -10.09 2.18
N LEU A 1143 -25.28 -11.17 1.78
CA LEU A 1143 -24.28 -11.19 0.73
C LEU A 1143 -24.98 -11.28 -0.61
N THR A 1144 -24.72 -10.32 -1.48
CA THR A 1144 -25.08 -10.42 -2.89
C THR A 1144 -23.80 -10.62 -3.68
N ILE A 1145 -23.61 -11.85 -4.17
CA ILE A 1145 -22.35 -12.32 -4.77
C ILE A 1145 -22.63 -12.67 -6.22
N ASN A 1146 -22.04 -11.90 -7.13
CA ASN A 1146 -22.11 -12.14 -8.55
C ASN A 1146 -20.80 -12.79 -9.00
N VAL A 1147 -20.90 -13.97 -9.60
CA VAL A 1147 -19.75 -14.75 -10.08
C VAL A 1147 -20.05 -15.28 -11.48
N PRO A 1148 -19.06 -15.49 -12.36
CA PRO A 1148 -19.30 -16.23 -13.59
C PRO A 1148 -19.80 -17.64 -13.30
N GLN A 1149 -20.66 -18.20 -14.15
CA GLN A 1149 -21.31 -19.50 -13.92
C GLN A 1149 -20.30 -20.63 -13.60
N ASP A 1150 -19.12 -20.59 -14.23
CA ASP A 1150 -18.01 -21.53 -14.01
C ASP A 1150 -17.50 -21.56 -12.56
N TYR A 1151 -17.63 -20.45 -11.83
CA TYR A 1151 -17.16 -20.29 -10.45
C TYR A 1151 -18.30 -20.35 -9.42
N MET A 1152 -19.54 -20.55 -9.85
CA MET A 1152 -20.70 -20.67 -8.97
C MET A 1152 -20.51 -21.77 -7.92
N GLY A 1153 -20.00 -22.95 -8.34
CA GLY A 1153 -19.74 -24.06 -7.44
C GLY A 1153 -18.66 -23.75 -6.39
N SER A 1154 -17.56 -23.09 -6.80
CA SER A 1154 -16.48 -22.70 -5.89
C SER A 1154 -16.93 -21.62 -4.89
N ALA A 1155 -17.71 -20.64 -5.35
CA ALA A 1155 -18.28 -19.61 -4.49
C ALA A 1155 -19.28 -20.21 -3.49
N ALA A 1156 -20.18 -21.09 -3.94
CA ALA A 1156 -21.14 -21.77 -3.07
C ALA A 1156 -20.44 -22.65 -2.01
N LYS A 1157 -19.32 -23.30 -2.35
CA LYS A 1157 -18.52 -24.08 -1.41
C LYS A 1157 -17.89 -23.21 -0.32
N GLU A 1158 -17.33 -22.06 -0.69
CA GLU A 1158 -16.74 -21.12 0.28
C GLU A 1158 -17.79 -20.54 1.23
N LEU A 1159 -18.98 -20.21 0.72
CA LEU A 1159 -20.11 -19.78 1.54
C LEU A 1159 -20.57 -20.89 2.49
N GLY A 1160 -20.66 -22.12 1.99
CA GLY A 1160 -21.02 -23.29 2.78
C GLY A 1160 -20.08 -23.54 3.97
N ALA A 1161 -18.77 -23.28 3.80
CA ALA A 1161 -17.78 -23.41 4.87
C ALA A 1161 -17.98 -22.40 6.03
N ARG A 1162 -18.73 -21.31 5.79
CA ARG A 1162 -18.88 -20.15 6.69
C ARG A 1162 -20.27 -20.02 7.30
N ARG A 1163 -20.99 -21.15 7.47
CA ARG A 1163 -22.36 -21.18 8.03
C ARG A 1163 -23.30 -20.19 7.33
N THR A 1164 -23.08 -20.00 6.03
CA THR A 1164 -23.86 -19.10 5.19
C THR A 1164 -25.06 -19.84 4.64
N GLN A 1165 -26.25 -19.25 4.77
CA GLN A 1165 -27.46 -19.77 4.16
C GLN A 1165 -27.62 -19.14 2.78
N ILE A 1166 -27.58 -19.94 1.72
CA ILE A 1166 -27.86 -19.43 0.37
C ILE A 1166 -29.37 -19.32 0.22
N ASN A 1167 -29.88 -18.08 0.12
CA ASN A 1167 -31.29 -17.79 -0.06
C ASN A 1167 -31.70 -18.07 -1.50
N GLU A 1168 -30.86 -17.63 -2.43
CA GLU A 1168 -31.19 -17.68 -3.85
C GLU A 1168 -29.93 -17.79 -4.70
N MET A 1169 -30.02 -18.62 -5.74
CA MET A 1169 -29.04 -18.66 -6.83
C MET A 1169 -29.78 -18.47 -8.13
N ARG A 1170 -29.55 -17.33 -8.80
CA ARG A 1170 -30.09 -17.04 -10.13
C ARG A 1170 -28.98 -17.08 -11.15
N THR A 1171 -29.20 -17.79 -12.24
CA THR A 1171 -28.33 -17.69 -13.41
C THR A 1171 -28.90 -16.61 -14.33
N GLU A 1172 -28.15 -15.54 -14.54
CA GLU A 1172 -28.47 -14.45 -15.46
C GLU A 1172 -27.42 -14.44 -16.58
N GLY A 1173 -27.71 -15.11 -17.70
CA GLY A 1173 -26.75 -15.33 -18.78
C GLY A 1173 -25.55 -16.15 -18.31
N ASP A 1174 -24.33 -15.67 -18.54
CA ASP A 1174 -23.07 -16.37 -18.18
C ASP A 1174 -22.63 -16.13 -16.72
N THR A 1175 -23.47 -15.49 -15.91
CA THR A 1175 -23.18 -15.17 -14.50
C THR A 1175 -24.22 -15.75 -13.57
N ALA A 1176 -23.78 -16.21 -12.40
CA ALA A 1176 -24.61 -16.60 -11.29
C ALA A 1176 -24.62 -15.49 -10.24
N LEU A 1177 -25.81 -15.04 -9.88
CA LEU A 1177 -26.07 -14.23 -8.70
C LEU A 1177 -26.42 -15.17 -7.55
N ILE A 1178 -25.58 -15.17 -6.52
CA ILE A 1178 -25.78 -15.88 -5.27
C ILE A 1178 -26.16 -14.84 -4.22
N ILE A 1179 -27.40 -14.87 -3.75
CA ILE A 1179 -27.86 -14.09 -2.60
C ILE A 1179 -27.83 -15.03 -1.41
N ALA A 1180 -27.03 -14.69 -0.41
CA ALA A 1180 -26.78 -15.57 0.73
C ALA A 1180 -26.66 -14.78 2.04
N LYS A 1181 -27.27 -15.28 3.11
CA LYS A 1181 -27.22 -14.67 4.43
C LYS A 1181 -26.13 -15.32 5.29
N ALA A 1182 -25.12 -14.55 5.68
CA ALA A 1182 -23.96 -15.03 6.43
C ALA A 1182 -23.85 -14.36 7.82
N PRO A 1183 -23.38 -15.07 8.86
CA PRO A 1183 -23.05 -14.45 10.13
C PRO A 1183 -21.77 -13.60 10.04
N VAL A 1184 -21.77 -12.40 10.62
CA VAL A 1184 -20.61 -11.48 10.55
C VAL A 1184 -19.33 -12.11 11.11
N LYS A 1185 -19.41 -12.93 12.17
CA LYS A 1185 -18.24 -13.62 12.76
C LYS A 1185 -17.53 -14.51 11.74
N GLU A 1186 -18.28 -15.13 10.83
CA GLU A 1186 -17.74 -16.01 9.79
C GLU A 1186 -17.22 -15.24 8.57
N LEU A 1187 -17.49 -13.94 8.48
CA LEU A 1187 -17.03 -13.08 7.39
C LEU A 1187 -15.65 -12.47 7.62
N ILE A 1188 -15.06 -12.69 8.81
CA ILE A 1188 -13.66 -12.36 9.07
C ILE A 1188 -12.78 -13.17 8.09
N GLY A 1189 -11.96 -12.46 7.31
CA GLY A 1189 -11.16 -13.05 6.23
C GLY A 1189 -11.94 -13.53 4.99
N PHE A 1190 -13.24 -13.24 4.87
CA PHE A 1190 -14.06 -13.70 3.72
C PHE A 1190 -13.62 -13.06 2.40
N SER A 1191 -13.25 -11.78 2.38
CA SER A 1191 -12.82 -11.07 1.16
C SER A 1191 -11.66 -11.79 0.45
N ALA A 1192 -10.64 -12.20 1.21
CA ALA A 1192 -9.49 -12.93 0.68
C ALA A 1192 -9.90 -14.33 0.18
N ALA A 1193 -10.73 -15.03 0.95
CA ALA A 1193 -11.13 -16.39 0.64
C ALA A 1193 -12.06 -16.49 -0.59
N ILE A 1194 -13.06 -15.61 -0.71
CA ILE A 1194 -13.96 -15.59 -1.87
C ILE A 1194 -13.24 -15.13 -3.14
N ARG A 1195 -12.28 -14.19 -3.04
CA ARG A 1195 -11.40 -13.83 -4.16
C ARG A 1195 -10.54 -15.02 -4.58
N SER A 1196 -9.92 -15.74 -3.64
CA SER A 1196 -9.14 -16.94 -3.95
C SER A 1196 -9.98 -18.03 -4.60
N ALA A 1197 -11.20 -18.30 -4.09
CA ALA A 1197 -12.08 -19.34 -4.60
C ALA A 1197 -12.62 -19.05 -6.01
N THR A 1198 -12.65 -17.78 -6.41
CA THR A 1198 -13.22 -17.33 -7.69
C THR A 1198 -12.22 -16.66 -8.62
N GLN A 1199 -10.93 -16.77 -8.34
CA GLN A 1199 -9.85 -16.12 -9.11
C GLN A 1199 -10.07 -14.60 -9.25
N GLY A 1200 -10.57 -13.97 -8.19
CA GLY A 1200 -10.87 -12.54 -8.14
C GLY A 1200 -12.14 -12.13 -8.89
N ARG A 1201 -12.90 -13.08 -9.46
CA ARG A 1201 -14.08 -12.80 -10.30
C ARG A 1201 -15.39 -12.68 -9.52
N ALA A 1202 -15.41 -13.04 -8.24
CA ALA A 1202 -16.56 -12.79 -7.39
C ALA A 1202 -16.63 -11.31 -7.01
N VAL A 1203 -17.71 -10.67 -7.45
CA VAL A 1203 -18.13 -9.37 -6.94
C VAL A 1203 -19.12 -9.62 -5.83
N TRP A 1204 -18.83 -9.20 -4.62
CA TRP A 1204 -19.75 -9.34 -3.52
C TRP A 1204 -19.99 -8.01 -2.82
N THR A 1205 -21.21 -7.83 -2.38
CA THR A 1205 -21.62 -6.75 -1.50
C THR A 1205 -22.24 -7.39 -0.26
N ALA A 1206 -22.08 -6.74 0.88
CA ALA A 1206 -22.69 -7.17 2.12
C ALA A 1206 -23.57 -6.05 2.65
N GLU A 1207 -24.85 -6.36 2.81
CA GLU A 1207 -25.84 -5.46 3.40
C GLU A 1207 -26.22 -5.98 4.79
N TYR A 1208 -26.58 -5.09 5.71
CA TYR A 1208 -27.04 -5.52 7.02
C TYR A 1208 -28.36 -6.29 6.89
N ALA A 1209 -28.45 -7.48 7.48
CA ALA A 1209 -29.61 -8.37 7.35
C ALA A 1209 -30.29 -8.68 8.68
N GLY A 1210 -30.09 -7.82 9.68
CA GLY A 1210 -30.68 -7.95 10.99
C GLY A 1210 -29.93 -8.89 11.94
N TYR A 1211 -30.57 -9.15 13.07
CA TYR A 1211 -30.10 -10.06 14.11
C TYR A 1211 -30.92 -11.36 14.10
N GLU A 1212 -30.24 -12.49 14.06
CA GLU A 1212 -30.84 -13.82 14.13
C GLU A 1212 -30.36 -14.61 15.33
N LYS A 1213 -31.14 -15.63 15.74
CA LYS A 1213 -30.82 -16.46 16.89
C LYS A 1213 -29.50 -17.21 16.63
N LEU A 1214 -28.52 -17.00 17.51
CA LEU A 1214 -27.29 -17.79 17.47
C LEU A 1214 -27.65 -19.27 17.77
N PRO A 1215 -27.11 -20.24 17.01
CA PRO A 1215 -27.42 -21.66 17.23
C PRO A 1215 -27.19 -22.11 18.68
N ARG A 1216 -28.08 -22.94 19.22
CA ARG A 1216 -28.04 -23.38 20.64
C ARG A 1216 -26.71 -23.99 21.05
N GLU A 1217 -26.05 -24.70 20.14
CA GLU A 1217 -24.75 -25.34 20.35
C GLU A 1217 -23.63 -24.31 20.61
N LEU A 1218 -23.73 -23.12 19.99
CA LEU A 1218 -22.74 -22.05 20.10
C LEU A 1218 -23.04 -21.07 21.24
N GLN A 1219 -24.27 -21.05 21.77
CA GLN A 1219 -24.70 -20.12 22.83
C GLN A 1219 -23.77 -20.16 24.05
N ALA A 1220 -23.55 -21.34 24.63
CA ALA A 1220 -22.75 -21.48 25.85
C ALA A 1220 -21.30 -21.03 25.65
N GLN A 1221 -20.71 -21.34 24.49
CA GLN A 1221 -19.34 -20.94 24.16
C GLN A 1221 -19.23 -19.43 23.99
N VAL A 1222 -20.09 -18.82 23.16
CA VAL A 1222 -20.03 -17.39 22.85
C VAL A 1222 -20.37 -16.53 24.08
N VAL A 1223 -21.31 -16.97 24.93
CA VAL A 1223 -21.60 -16.31 26.20
C VAL A 1223 -20.37 -16.33 27.10
N LYS A 1224 -19.69 -17.47 27.25
CA LYS A 1224 -18.45 -17.56 28.05
C LYS A 1224 -17.34 -16.66 27.50
N GLU A 1225 -17.10 -16.70 26.19
CA GLU A 1225 -16.11 -15.84 25.51
C GLU A 1225 -16.42 -14.35 25.75
N THR A 1226 -17.68 -13.95 25.60
CA THR A 1226 -18.12 -12.56 25.77
C THR A 1226 -18.00 -12.10 27.23
N ARG A 1227 -18.40 -12.93 28.20
CA ARG A 1227 -18.29 -12.64 29.64
C ARG A 1227 -16.84 -12.57 30.10
N GLN A 1228 -15.99 -13.50 29.67
CA GLN A 1228 -14.56 -13.49 29.96
C GLN A 1228 -13.90 -12.22 29.43
N ARG A 1229 -14.24 -11.81 28.21
CA ARG A 1229 -13.75 -10.55 27.63
C ARG A 1229 -14.18 -9.32 28.42
N LYS A 1230 -15.43 -9.29 28.91
CA LYS A 1230 -15.97 -8.20 29.74
C LYS A 1230 -15.52 -8.28 31.22
N GLY A 1231 -14.63 -9.20 31.59
CA GLY A 1231 -14.17 -9.36 32.98
C GLY A 1231 -15.26 -9.82 33.95
N MET A 1232 -16.31 -10.48 33.45
CA MET A 1232 -17.43 -10.98 34.25
C MET A 1232 -17.20 -12.44 34.70
N ASP A 1233 -17.94 -12.87 35.73
CA ASP A 1233 -18.04 -14.28 36.11
C ASP A 1233 -18.37 -15.15 34.89
N ILE A 1234 -17.56 -16.17 34.58
CA ILE A 1234 -17.71 -16.99 33.37
C ILE A 1234 -19.06 -17.71 33.32
N GLU A 1235 -19.60 -18.10 34.47
CA GLU A 1235 -20.90 -18.76 34.57
C GLU A 1235 -22.03 -17.73 34.71
N VAL A 1236 -23.10 -17.95 33.94
CA VAL A 1236 -24.35 -17.18 34.06
C VAL A 1236 -25.04 -17.60 35.36
N LYS A 1237 -25.49 -16.62 36.15
CA LYS A 1237 -26.23 -16.90 37.38
C LYS A 1237 -27.61 -17.48 37.02
N PRO A 1238 -28.12 -18.48 37.76
CA PRO A 1238 -29.45 -19.03 37.52
C PRO A 1238 -30.53 -17.99 37.86
N TYR A 1239 -31.73 -18.13 37.29
CA TYR A 1239 -32.79 -17.12 37.49
C TYR A 1239 -33.18 -16.94 38.97
N GLN A 1240 -33.08 -18.00 39.79
CA GLN A 1240 -33.35 -17.95 41.24
C GLN A 1240 -32.43 -16.96 41.97
N PHE A 1241 -31.17 -16.82 41.54
CA PHE A 1241 -30.21 -15.88 42.13
C PHE A 1241 -30.71 -14.42 42.07
N PHE A 1242 -31.49 -14.07 41.05
CA PHE A 1242 -32.04 -12.73 40.88
C PHE A 1242 -33.32 -12.51 41.70
N LEU A 1243 -34.01 -13.58 42.10
CA LEU A 1243 -35.20 -13.54 42.96
C LEU A 1243 -34.86 -13.60 44.46
N GLU A 1244 -33.70 -14.16 44.81
CA GLU A 1244 -33.17 -14.17 46.16
C GLU A 1244 -32.71 -12.75 46.54
N SER A 1245 -33.40 -12.15 47.51
CA SER A 1245 -33.09 -10.86 48.17
C SER A 1245 -33.45 -10.96 49.64
#